data_AF-A0AAJ3HBB5-F1
#
_entry.id   AF-A0AAJ3HBB5-F1
#
_cell.length_a   1.000
_cell.length_b   1.000
_cell.length_c   1.000
_cell.angle_alpha   90.00
_cell.angle_beta   90.00
_cell.angle_gamma   90.00
#
_symmetry.space_group_name_H-M   'P 1'
#
loop_
_entity.id
_entity.type
_entity.pdbx_description
1 polymer ?
#
loop_
_entity_poly.entity_id
_entity_poly.type
_entity_poly.pdbx_seq_one_letter_code
_entity_poly.pdbx_strand_id
1 'polypeptide(L)'
;MFRAPCHVQHLFLRPTAIAACLAFSLSAQAESFKLQLPAQSLATSLSQVAQQAKIQLLFDEALLKNVQAPALNGDFTPEVAIRTLLNNGEFVLLKVGSTYVVRPEEGKTTNSSAIQLDALSVIGTGNEVDSTTVGRSTLTQADIDRYQSNNIPSLLQTLPGISQGGSLKPGGQTINIRGFGDAEDVPLTVDGATKSGFERYQQGTVFIEPELIKSIEVEKGPNSPFSGNGGFGGTVNMTTKDAPDLLKDGRNSGAMLKYGYSSNDHEQVYSSAVYGRTDDGRFDALAYLTQRDGGDMKLAATLPNDNNQYPINPKRLPNSAQNVDGKLFKLNAHFTDEQSLGLSYSRSNSQRWTPFSAASYPTPPTQANIDRYGYEAALKRFLANRNTVDTTWSGKYEYQPMNNPLVDLTIKYSESNTDQTDERDATAFFQLATGGRKMDTSYNDKNLDVRNVSLFSTGALQHAVTTGVQIRKHTRETEMWMPGATYNTPKYNYGHFQPGFMPHGKVDTNSFFIQDAVTLGDVTITPSMRYDHVRNRGEANDAPYYSNPDPAIGHDYSDRTYTGWSPRLAAYWTITPNVAMFANWSRTWRAPVIDEQYEVQGLGSRTATSLDLDPERITSITLGNVTSFGDVFTHGDNLQLRTTLFHNKVEDEIFKATGVGCQNQAVNGGTISSACPPGAMSNYRNIGGMTIKGFEAESFYDSTYVFGSVSFAYTTGKHEGAYTNPWGPDVWARDIPPTKWVVVLGTKIPSLDAQVGWQGQFIGATSRLPSDKYSGGPGTSIGDLFYDQYGNKRYNTQGLFASWKPQQAYLKGTEVNFTVDNLFNNNFRPALSGDRAYTKGRDAKISVTRFF
;
A
#
# COMPACT_ATOMS: atom_id res chain seq x y z
N MET A 1 -5.47 -36.32 43.54
CA MET A 1 -6.03 -36.06 44.88
C MET A 1 -5.36 -34.78 45.36
N PHE A 2 -5.99 -33.63 45.63
CA PHE A 2 -7.34 -33.30 46.06
C PHE A 2 -7.87 -32.08 45.27
N ARG A 3 -9.17 -32.11 44.94
CA ARG A 3 -9.99 -30.98 44.49
C ARG A 3 -10.53 -30.27 45.74
N ALA A 4 -10.72 -28.95 45.68
CA ALA A 4 -11.98 -28.28 46.01
C ALA A 4 -11.91 -26.75 45.71
N PRO A 5 -13.07 -26.11 45.46
CA PRO A 5 -13.20 -24.89 44.64
C PRO A 5 -13.67 -23.67 45.45
N CYS A 6 -13.72 -22.48 44.83
CA CYS A 6 -14.62 -21.42 45.29
C CYS A 6 -15.11 -20.53 44.15
N HIS A 7 -16.44 -20.50 43.98
CA HIS A 7 -17.20 -19.54 43.19
C HIS A 7 -17.41 -18.27 44.01
N VAL A 8 -17.30 -17.09 43.38
CA VAL A 8 -18.00 -15.88 43.84
C VAL A 8 -18.52 -15.10 42.63
N GLN A 9 -19.85 -15.03 42.54
CA GLN A 9 -20.64 -14.08 41.74
C GLN A 9 -20.70 -12.72 42.45
N HIS A 10 -21.22 -11.71 41.73
CA HIS A 10 -21.64 -10.34 42.14
C HIS A 10 -20.71 -9.24 41.60
N LEU A 11 -21.17 -8.08 41.11
CA LEU A 11 -22.50 -7.48 41.04
C LEU A 11 -22.45 -6.38 39.97
N PHE A 12 -23.49 -6.25 39.14
CA PHE A 12 -23.67 -5.08 38.29
C PHE A 12 -23.97 -3.85 39.15
N LEU A 13 -23.13 -2.81 39.07
CA LEU A 13 -23.48 -1.48 39.52
C LEU A 13 -23.34 -0.51 38.35
N ARG A 14 -24.48 -0.05 37.85
CA ARG A 14 -24.58 1.23 37.13
C ARG A 14 -24.32 2.36 38.12
N PRO A 15 -23.83 3.50 37.63
CA PRO A 15 -24.55 4.72 37.97
C PRO A 15 -24.83 5.56 36.73
N THR A 16 -26.10 5.90 36.58
CA THR A 16 -26.59 7.01 35.77
C THR A 16 -26.68 8.24 36.68
N ALA A 17 -26.43 9.42 36.10
CA ALA A 17 -26.73 10.77 36.61
C ALA A 17 -25.83 11.35 37.72
N ILE A 18 -24.92 12.26 37.33
CA ILE A 18 -24.95 13.67 37.77
C ILE A 18 -24.54 14.54 36.57
N ALA A 19 -25.55 15.13 35.91
CA ALA A 19 -25.41 16.39 35.21
C ALA A 19 -25.95 17.47 36.17
N ALA A 20 -25.06 18.34 36.66
CA ALA A 20 -25.36 19.69 37.15
C ALA A 20 -24.10 20.24 37.85
N CYS A 21 -23.33 21.06 37.12
CA CYS A 21 -22.72 22.29 37.62
C CYS A 21 -22.02 22.96 36.42
N LEU A 22 -22.83 23.71 35.66
CA LEU A 22 -22.37 24.82 34.84
C LEU A 22 -21.93 25.96 35.76
N ALA A 23 -21.04 26.79 35.23
CA ALA A 23 -20.56 28.09 35.72
C ALA A 23 -19.47 28.05 36.80
N PHE A 24 -18.21 28.10 36.34
CA PHE A 24 -17.31 29.24 36.55
C PHE A 24 -16.20 29.16 35.49
N SER A 25 -16.43 29.82 34.37
CA SER A 25 -15.36 30.24 33.46
C SER A 25 -14.52 31.29 34.19
N LEU A 26 -13.37 30.89 34.73
CA LEU A 26 -12.31 31.82 35.05
C LEU A 26 -11.57 32.11 33.75
N SER A 27 -11.93 33.23 33.12
CA SER A 27 -11.08 33.91 32.16
C SER A 27 -9.76 34.21 32.87
N ALA A 28 -8.68 33.49 32.54
CA ALA A 28 -7.34 33.96 32.85
C ALA A 28 -7.12 35.22 32.02
N GLN A 29 -7.39 36.39 32.60
CA GLN A 29 -6.91 37.65 32.06
C GLN A 29 -5.39 37.59 32.06
N ALA A 30 -4.78 37.83 30.90
CA ALA A 30 -3.33 37.95 30.80
C ALA A 30 -2.91 39.15 31.65
N GLU A 31 -2.09 38.91 32.68
CA GLU A 31 -1.57 39.94 33.57
C GLU A 31 -0.75 40.94 32.73
N SER A 32 -1.08 42.22 32.82
CA SER A 32 -0.33 43.27 32.14
C SER A 32 1.05 43.43 32.78
N PHE A 33 2.08 43.57 31.97
CA PHE A 33 3.44 43.83 32.43
C PHE A 33 4.00 45.10 31.80
N LYS A 34 4.88 45.77 32.53
CA LYS A 34 5.53 46.99 32.08
C LYS A 34 6.67 46.64 31.14
N LEU A 35 6.62 47.16 29.91
CA LEU A 35 7.56 46.87 28.85
C LEU A 35 8.22 48.17 28.38
N GLN A 36 9.55 48.18 28.32
CA GLN A 36 10.34 49.28 27.77
C GLN A 36 11.40 48.73 26.81
N LEU A 37 11.14 48.86 25.52
CA LEU A 37 11.99 48.38 24.43
C LEU A 37 12.35 49.54 23.50
N PRO A 38 13.64 49.74 23.16
CA PRO A 38 14.03 50.67 22.11
C PRO A 38 13.64 50.11 20.72
N ALA A 39 13.70 50.95 19.68
CA ALA A 39 13.62 50.47 18.31
C ALA A 39 14.86 49.60 18.00
N GLN A 40 14.64 48.36 17.61
CA GLN A 40 15.68 47.34 17.43
C GLN A 40 15.16 46.22 16.50
N SER A 41 15.92 45.13 16.29
CA SER A 41 15.45 44.03 15.43
C SER A 41 14.19 43.36 16.02
N LEU A 42 13.30 42.92 15.14
CA LEU A 42 12.04 42.29 15.50
C LEU A 42 12.28 40.99 16.28
N ALA A 43 13.27 40.19 15.87
CA ALA A 43 13.72 39.02 16.62
C ALA A 43 14.12 39.35 18.07
N THR A 44 14.93 40.41 18.28
CA THR A 44 15.36 40.81 19.63
C THR A 44 14.18 41.31 20.47
N SER A 45 13.28 42.12 19.89
CA SER A 45 12.09 42.59 20.60
C SER A 45 11.13 41.45 20.98
N LEU A 46 10.92 40.47 20.09
CA LEU A 46 10.08 39.31 20.36
C LEU A 46 10.67 38.41 21.45
N SER A 47 11.98 38.13 21.42
CA SER A 47 12.68 37.41 22.49
C SER A 47 12.55 38.09 23.84
N GLN A 48 12.71 39.42 23.89
CA GLN A 48 12.60 40.18 25.14
C GLN A 48 11.16 40.21 25.68
N VAL A 49 10.15 40.29 24.81
CA VAL A 49 8.74 40.15 25.20
C VAL A 49 8.49 38.76 25.77
N ALA A 50 8.94 37.69 25.09
CA ALA A 50 8.75 36.32 25.55
C ALA A 50 9.37 36.08 26.94
N GLN A 51 10.58 36.60 27.15
CA GLN A 51 11.31 36.50 28.41
C GLN A 51 10.62 37.27 29.54
N GLN A 52 10.21 38.52 29.30
CA GLN A 52 9.59 39.37 30.33
C GLN A 52 8.17 38.92 30.67
N ALA A 53 7.40 38.50 29.68
CA ALA A 53 6.04 37.98 29.85
C ALA A 53 6.00 36.51 30.32
N LYS A 54 7.15 35.82 30.35
CA LYS A 54 7.27 34.39 30.68
C LYS A 54 6.34 33.50 29.83
N ILE A 55 6.24 33.81 28.55
CA ILE A 55 5.43 33.06 27.57
C ILE A 55 6.33 32.26 26.64
N GLN A 56 5.80 31.15 26.12
CA GLN A 56 6.44 30.43 25.03
C GLN A 56 6.10 31.12 23.70
N LEU A 57 7.13 31.64 23.03
CA LEU A 57 7.03 32.31 21.74
C LEU A 57 7.96 31.62 20.74
N LEU A 58 7.41 31.13 19.64
CA LEU A 58 8.16 30.49 18.56
C LEU A 58 8.19 31.40 17.34
N PHE A 59 9.37 31.56 16.76
CA PHE A 59 9.57 32.29 15.51
C PHE A 59 10.89 31.85 14.86
N ASP A 60 11.02 32.06 13.55
CA ASP A 60 12.28 31.86 12.84
C ASP A 60 13.14 33.12 12.94
N GLU A 61 14.26 33.03 13.66
CA GLU A 61 15.18 34.15 13.86
C GLU A 61 15.81 34.63 12.55
N ALA A 62 16.06 33.74 11.58
CA ALA A 62 16.66 34.09 10.30
C ALA A 62 15.76 35.00 9.47
N LEU A 63 14.44 34.79 9.53
CA LEU A 63 13.45 35.61 8.83
C LEU A 63 13.26 37.01 9.46
N LEU A 64 13.51 37.13 10.77
CA LEU A 64 13.18 38.33 11.55
C LEU A 64 14.38 39.21 11.90
N LYS A 65 15.61 38.73 11.68
CA LYS A 65 16.85 39.42 12.05
C LYS A 65 17.03 40.78 11.37
N ASN A 66 16.56 40.91 10.13
CA ASN A 66 16.69 42.13 9.32
C ASN A 66 15.45 43.03 9.34
N VAL A 67 14.41 42.64 10.08
CA VAL A 67 13.16 43.40 10.20
C VAL A 67 13.25 44.27 11.46
N GLN A 68 12.93 45.56 11.35
CA GLN A 68 12.93 46.47 12.50
C GLN A 68 11.57 46.50 13.21
N ALA A 69 11.61 46.44 14.54
CA ALA A 69 10.47 46.63 15.41
C ALA A 69 10.43 48.07 15.97
N PRO A 70 9.23 48.65 16.14
CA PRO A 70 9.08 49.96 16.79
C PRO A 70 9.45 49.89 18.28
N ALA A 71 9.78 51.04 18.86
CA ALA A 71 9.96 51.16 20.31
C ALA A 71 8.61 50.96 21.03
N LEU A 72 8.62 50.24 22.15
CA LEU A 72 7.46 50.05 23.03
C LEU A 72 7.77 50.60 24.42
N ASN A 73 6.86 51.41 24.97
CA ASN A 73 6.98 51.91 26.33
C ASN A 73 5.59 52.04 26.95
N GLY A 74 5.28 51.22 27.96
CA GLY A 74 3.98 51.22 28.62
C GLY A 74 3.62 49.87 29.22
N ASP A 75 2.37 49.74 29.65
CA ASP A 75 1.82 48.48 30.15
C ASP A 75 1.12 47.73 29.02
N PHE A 76 1.54 46.49 28.78
CA PHE A 76 1.03 45.65 27.71
C PHE A 76 0.61 44.28 28.24
N THR A 77 -0.38 43.67 27.57
CA THR A 77 -0.54 42.21 27.63
C THR A 77 0.40 41.57 26.60
N PRO A 78 0.83 40.31 26.78
CA PRO A 78 1.81 39.69 25.89
C PRO A 78 1.35 39.65 24.42
N GLU A 79 0.06 39.38 24.20
CA GLU A 79 -0.53 39.38 22.86
C GLU A 79 -0.54 40.78 22.22
N VAL A 80 -0.90 41.82 22.98
CA VAL A 80 -0.91 43.20 22.47
C VAL A 80 0.51 43.67 22.18
N ALA A 81 1.48 43.36 23.05
CA ALA A 81 2.89 43.67 22.82
C ALA A 81 3.38 43.05 21.50
N ILE A 82 3.17 41.74 21.31
CA ILE A 82 3.60 41.05 20.09
C ILE A 82 2.89 41.64 18.86
N ARG A 83 1.56 41.81 18.88
CA ARG A 83 0.83 42.39 17.74
C ARG A 83 1.31 43.80 17.39
N THR A 84 1.68 44.60 18.39
CA THR A 84 2.22 45.95 18.15
C THR A 84 3.62 45.89 17.52
N LEU A 85 4.45 44.90 17.89
CA LEU A 85 5.74 44.67 17.24
C LEU A 85 5.60 44.22 15.78
N LEU A 86 4.53 43.48 15.45
CA LEU A 86 4.26 42.95 14.11
C LEU A 86 3.55 43.94 13.17
N ASN A 87 3.39 45.21 13.57
CA ASN A 87 2.55 46.19 12.86
C ASN A 87 2.99 46.49 11.40
N ASN A 88 4.17 46.04 10.97
CA ASN A 88 4.62 46.14 9.58
C ASN A 88 3.87 45.18 8.62
N GLY A 89 3.05 44.25 9.15
CA GLY A 89 2.12 43.45 8.35
C GLY A 89 2.77 42.39 7.46
N GLU A 90 4.06 42.11 7.61
CA GLU A 90 4.75 40.99 6.93
C GLU A 90 4.67 39.68 7.72
N PHE A 91 4.30 39.76 9.01
CA PHE A 91 4.27 38.64 9.93
C PHE A 91 2.99 38.67 10.75
N VAL A 92 2.43 37.49 11.04
CA VAL A 92 1.21 37.30 11.81
C VAL A 92 1.48 36.55 13.11
N LEU A 93 0.67 36.86 14.13
CA LEU A 93 0.66 36.16 15.41
C LEU A 93 -0.45 35.11 15.42
N LEU A 94 -0.05 33.85 15.57
CA LEU A 94 -0.95 32.73 15.86
C LEU A 94 -0.82 32.32 17.33
N LYS A 95 -1.92 31.87 17.92
CA LYS A 95 -1.93 31.30 19.27
C LYS A 95 -2.36 29.84 19.18
N VAL A 96 -1.47 28.93 19.55
CA VAL A 96 -1.70 27.49 19.54
C VAL A 96 -1.63 27.00 21.00
N GLY A 97 -2.80 26.79 21.61
CA GLY A 97 -2.88 26.49 23.05
C GLY A 97 -2.35 27.64 23.91
N SER A 98 -1.27 27.39 24.66
CA SER A 98 -0.56 28.38 25.48
C SER A 98 0.66 29.02 24.80
N THR A 99 0.99 28.60 23.57
CA THR A 99 2.18 29.04 22.83
C THR A 99 1.80 30.08 21.78
N TYR A 100 2.58 31.15 21.69
CA TYR A 100 2.49 32.15 20.63
C TYR A 100 3.45 31.78 19.50
N VAL A 101 3.02 31.91 18.26
CA VAL A 101 3.83 31.63 17.08
C VAL A 101 3.79 32.85 16.15
N VAL A 102 4.96 33.38 15.79
CA VAL A 102 5.10 34.42 14.77
C VAL A 102 5.59 33.77 13.49
N ARG A 103 4.82 33.93 12.41
CA ARG A 103 5.17 33.41 11.07
C ARG A 103 4.90 34.47 10.00
N PRO A 104 5.51 34.38 8.80
CA PRO A 104 5.18 35.26 7.68
C PRO A 104 3.68 35.25 7.34
N GLU A 105 3.13 36.39 6.94
CA GLU A 105 1.77 36.48 6.39
C GLU A 105 1.78 35.93 4.96
N GLU A 106 1.03 34.84 4.72
CA GLU A 106 0.88 34.26 3.38
C GLU A 106 0.37 35.33 2.40
N GLY A 107 1.18 35.64 1.38
CA GLY A 107 0.86 36.60 0.31
C GLY A 107 1.62 37.93 0.31
N LYS A 108 2.51 38.22 1.28
CA LYS A 108 3.29 39.48 1.29
C LYS A 108 4.82 39.36 1.23
N THR A 109 5.40 38.22 1.57
CA THR A 109 6.86 38.00 1.44
C THR A 109 7.19 37.36 0.09
N THR A 110 7.52 38.17 -0.91
CA THR A 110 7.87 37.73 -2.28
C THR A 110 9.28 37.14 -2.45
N ASN A 111 10.02 36.78 -1.38
CA ASN A 111 11.43 36.38 -1.48
C ASN A 111 11.79 35.00 -0.90
N SER A 112 10.83 34.13 -0.64
CA SER A 112 11.10 32.71 -0.38
C SER A 112 10.21 31.83 -1.26
N SER A 113 10.45 31.89 -2.56
CA SER A 113 10.14 30.77 -3.46
C SER A 113 11.21 29.68 -3.28
N ALA A 114 11.36 29.19 -2.05
CA ALA A 114 12.07 27.94 -1.84
C ALA A 114 11.12 26.87 -2.36
N ILE A 115 11.50 26.20 -3.44
CA ILE A 115 10.90 24.91 -3.81
C ILE A 115 11.22 23.98 -2.63
N GLN A 116 10.32 23.94 -1.65
CA GLN A 116 10.41 23.04 -0.52
C GLN A 116 9.78 21.73 -0.99
N LEU A 117 10.62 20.80 -1.43
CA LEU A 117 10.23 19.44 -1.76
C LEU A 117 9.95 18.67 -0.47
N ASP A 118 8.77 18.86 0.09
CA ASP A 118 8.18 17.93 1.05
C ASP A 118 6.78 17.54 0.58
N ALA A 119 6.73 16.38 -0.07
CA ALA A 119 5.50 15.74 -0.51
C ALA A 119 4.94 14.88 0.62
N LEU A 120 3.87 15.32 1.26
CA LEU A 120 2.95 14.43 1.98
C LEU A 120 1.50 14.86 1.71
N SER A 121 0.89 14.29 0.67
CA SER A 121 -0.55 14.46 0.41
C SER A 121 -1.36 13.68 1.44
N VAL A 122 -1.68 14.30 2.56
CA VAL A 122 -2.45 13.71 3.66
C VAL A 122 -3.89 13.39 3.24
N ILE A 123 -4.34 12.17 3.55
CA ILE A 123 -5.78 11.90 3.64
C ILE A 123 -6.28 12.52 4.95
N GLY A 124 -7.03 13.61 4.83
CA GLY A 124 -7.80 14.16 5.95
C GLY A 124 -7.28 15.43 6.61
N THR A 125 -6.25 16.12 6.09
CA THR A 125 -5.89 17.47 6.60
C THR A 125 -5.84 18.58 5.56
N GLY A 126 -6.10 18.30 4.28
CA GLY A 126 -6.25 19.36 3.26
C GLY A 126 -4.99 20.18 2.97
N ASN A 127 -3.80 19.75 3.43
CA ASN A 127 -2.56 20.46 3.16
C ASN A 127 -2.09 20.29 1.70
N GLU A 128 -1.23 21.23 1.30
CA GLU A 128 -0.89 21.66 -0.06
C GLU A 128 -0.68 20.53 -1.08
N VAL A 129 -1.30 20.70 -2.25
CA VAL A 129 -0.98 19.93 -3.45
C VAL A 129 -0.08 20.80 -4.31
N ASP A 130 1.05 20.25 -4.71
CA ASP A 130 2.02 20.85 -5.61
C ASP A 130 2.20 19.97 -6.85
N SER A 131 3.09 20.36 -7.75
CA SER A 131 3.40 19.57 -8.95
C SER A 131 3.93 18.16 -8.66
N THR A 132 4.39 17.87 -7.44
CA THR A 132 5.07 16.60 -7.10
C THR A 132 4.14 15.57 -6.43
N THR A 133 3.06 16.05 -5.80
CA THR A 133 2.09 15.25 -5.03
C THR A 133 0.83 14.86 -5.80
N VAL A 134 0.64 15.40 -7.01
CA VAL A 134 -0.51 15.11 -7.87
C VAL A 134 -0.62 13.63 -8.23
N GLY A 135 -1.84 13.10 -8.18
CA GLY A 135 -2.13 11.70 -8.54
C GLY A 135 -1.69 10.68 -7.49
N ARG A 136 -1.29 11.15 -6.29
CA ARG A 136 -0.92 10.31 -5.14
C ARG A 136 -2.01 10.29 -4.07
N SER A 137 -2.09 9.18 -3.34
CA SER A 137 -2.92 9.03 -2.15
C SER A 137 -2.08 8.50 -1.00
N THR A 138 -2.13 9.11 0.17
CA THR A 138 -1.27 8.72 1.31
C THR A 138 -2.09 8.38 2.55
N LEU A 139 -1.88 7.18 3.09
CA LEU A 139 -2.33 6.81 4.42
C LEU A 139 -1.26 7.21 5.44
N THR A 140 -1.66 8.03 6.40
CA THR A 140 -0.79 8.50 7.49
C THR A 140 -0.75 7.49 8.64
N GLN A 141 0.13 7.72 9.61
CA GLN A 141 0.17 6.91 10.82
C GLN A 141 -1.15 6.97 11.57
N ALA A 142 -1.77 8.15 11.66
CA ALA A 142 -3.08 8.32 12.28
C ALA A 142 -4.19 7.53 11.56
N ASP A 143 -4.13 7.44 10.23
CA ASP A 143 -5.05 6.60 9.46
C ASP A 143 -4.85 5.12 9.76
N ILE A 144 -3.59 4.66 9.74
CA ILE A 144 -3.23 3.26 10.00
C ILE A 144 -3.66 2.85 11.42
N ASP A 145 -3.36 3.68 12.42
CA ASP A 145 -3.72 3.46 13.83
C ASP A 145 -5.23 3.50 14.07
N ARG A 146 -5.99 4.28 13.28
CA ARG A 146 -7.46 4.28 13.30
C ARG A 146 -8.03 2.98 12.71
N TYR A 147 -7.53 2.54 11.56
CA TYR A 147 -8.06 1.35 10.89
C TYR A 147 -7.71 0.04 11.61
N GLN A 148 -6.55 -0.02 12.27
CA GLN A 148 -6.10 -1.21 13.01
C GLN A 148 -6.21 -2.49 12.15
N SER A 149 -5.77 -2.39 10.90
CA SER A 149 -5.82 -3.50 9.94
C SER A 149 -4.70 -4.50 10.22
N ASN A 150 -4.98 -5.78 10.02
CA ASN A 150 -4.01 -6.86 10.17
C ASN A 150 -3.26 -7.21 8.87
N ASN A 151 -3.48 -6.47 7.78
CA ASN A 151 -2.74 -6.60 6.52
C ASN A 151 -2.78 -5.29 5.70
N ILE A 152 -1.81 -5.13 4.80
CA ILE A 152 -1.65 -3.93 3.94
C ILE A 152 -2.79 -3.74 2.92
N PRO A 153 -3.26 -4.76 2.17
CA PRO A 153 -4.37 -4.58 1.22
C PRO A 153 -5.66 -4.05 1.86
N SER A 154 -5.94 -4.44 3.12
CA SER A 154 -7.11 -3.95 3.87
C SER A 154 -7.01 -2.47 4.24
N LEU A 155 -5.80 -1.93 4.39
CA LEU A 155 -5.58 -0.47 4.54
C LEU A 155 -5.81 0.24 3.21
N LEU A 156 -5.20 -0.27 2.14
CA LEU A 156 -5.23 0.35 0.81
C LEU A 156 -6.62 0.38 0.19
N GLN A 157 -7.47 -0.61 0.43
CA GLN A 157 -8.85 -0.59 -0.05
C GLN A 157 -9.71 0.52 0.56
N THR A 158 -9.21 1.29 1.54
CA THR A 158 -9.91 2.49 2.02
C THR A 158 -9.74 3.67 1.07
N LEU A 159 -8.75 3.61 0.18
CA LEU A 159 -8.44 4.64 -0.80
C LEU A 159 -9.37 4.61 -2.02
N PRO A 160 -9.63 5.76 -2.65
CA PRO A 160 -10.35 5.83 -3.92
C PRO A 160 -9.53 5.23 -5.05
N GLY A 161 -10.22 4.62 -6.03
CA GLY A 161 -9.57 3.99 -7.19
C GLY A 161 -8.80 2.70 -6.87
N ILE A 162 -8.75 2.30 -5.59
CA ILE A 162 -8.09 1.08 -5.12
C ILE A 162 -9.12 0.09 -4.60
N SER A 163 -9.01 -1.17 -5.03
CA SER A 163 -9.82 -2.28 -4.56
C SER A 163 -8.94 -3.42 -4.10
N GLN A 164 -9.42 -4.19 -3.14
CA GLN A 164 -8.79 -5.45 -2.75
C GLN A 164 -9.43 -6.58 -3.55
N GLY A 165 -8.61 -7.38 -4.23
CA GLY A 165 -9.03 -8.63 -4.85
C GLY A 165 -8.73 -9.84 -3.96
N GLY A 166 -9.21 -11.02 -4.37
CA GLY A 166 -8.96 -12.28 -3.67
C GLY A 166 -9.83 -12.50 -2.43
N SER A 167 -9.27 -13.08 -1.37
CA SER A 167 -10.01 -13.36 -0.12
C SER A 167 -9.88 -12.23 0.92
N LEU A 168 -10.75 -12.21 1.94
CA LEU A 168 -10.53 -11.32 3.10
C LEU A 168 -9.57 -11.95 4.13
N LYS A 169 -9.10 -13.18 3.90
CA LYS A 169 -8.12 -13.84 4.76
C LYS A 169 -6.72 -13.26 4.44
N PRO A 170 -5.96 -12.80 5.46
CA PRO A 170 -4.58 -12.36 5.29
C PRO A 170 -3.74 -13.33 4.47
N GLY A 171 -2.99 -12.81 3.49
CA GLY A 171 -2.10 -13.57 2.60
C GLY A 171 -2.82 -14.33 1.48
N GLY A 172 -3.97 -13.83 1.02
CA GLY A 172 -4.70 -14.31 -0.16
C GLY A 172 -5.30 -13.16 -0.98
N GLN A 173 -4.75 -11.96 -0.76
CA GLN A 173 -5.33 -10.70 -1.19
C GLN A 173 -4.44 -10.07 -2.24
N THR A 174 -5.06 -9.46 -3.24
CA THR A 174 -4.36 -8.67 -4.26
C THR A 174 -4.79 -7.21 -4.16
N ILE A 175 -3.96 -6.31 -4.70
CA ILE A 175 -4.25 -4.88 -4.77
C ILE A 175 -4.58 -4.58 -6.23
N ASN A 176 -5.74 -3.96 -6.46
CA ASN A 176 -6.14 -3.49 -7.76
C ASN A 176 -6.17 -1.96 -7.77
N ILE A 177 -5.44 -1.34 -8.70
CA ILE A 177 -5.47 0.12 -8.93
C ILE A 177 -6.03 0.36 -10.32
N ARG A 178 -7.19 1.02 -10.40
CA ARG A 178 -7.83 1.41 -11.67
C ARG A 178 -8.02 0.27 -12.69
N GLY A 179 -8.21 -0.97 -12.24
CA GLY A 179 -8.40 -2.13 -13.12
C GLY A 179 -7.15 -2.97 -13.37
N PHE A 180 -5.99 -2.56 -12.86
CA PHE A 180 -4.74 -3.31 -12.90
C PHE A 180 -4.51 -4.00 -11.55
N GLY A 181 -4.44 -5.33 -11.53
CA GLY A 181 -4.54 -6.12 -10.28
C GLY A 181 -3.56 -7.28 -10.16
N ASP A 182 -2.72 -7.50 -11.16
CA ASP A 182 -1.68 -8.53 -11.09
C ASP A 182 -0.49 -8.05 -10.23
N ALA A 183 0.42 -8.96 -9.87
CA ALA A 183 1.50 -8.65 -8.93
C ALA A 183 2.53 -7.66 -9.53
N GLU A 184 2.72 -7.74 -10.84
CA GLU A 184 3.59 -6.94 -11.68
C GLU A 184 2.99 -5.56 -12.04
N ASP A 185 1.67 -5.44 -11.94
CA ASP A 185 0.92 -4.20 -12.21
C ASP A 185 1.05 -3.17 -11.10
N VAL A 186 1.25 -3.63 -9.86
CA VAL A 186 1.30 -2.78 -8.66
C VAL A 186 2.57 -3.10 -7.85
N PRO A 187 3.75 -2.59 -8.26
CA PRO A 187 4.97 -2.69 -7.50
C PRO A 187 4.85 -2.11 -6.09
N LEU A 188 5.44 -2.82 -5.13
CA LEU A 188 5.38 -2.52 -3.71
C LEU A 188 6.79 -2.32 -3.16
N THR A 189 7.00 -1.29 -2.35
CA THR A 189 8.28 -1.07 -1.67
C THR A 189 8.11 -0.80 -0.18
N VAL A 190 9.12 -1.17 0.62
CA VAL A 190 9.27 -0.76 2.02
C VAL A 190 10.64 -0.12 2.18
N ASP A 191 10.70 1.16 2.56
CA ASP A 191 11.95 1.89 2.73
C ASP A 191 12.89 1.79 1.50
N GLY A 192 12.30 1.67 0.30
CA GLY A 192 13.01 1.48 -0.98
C GLY A 192 13.32 0.03 -1.37
N ALA A 193 13.14 -0.94 -0.46
CA ALA A 193 13.26 -2.36 -0.74
C ALA A 193 12.06 -2.86 -1.53
N THR A 194 12.29 -3.53 -2.66
CA THR A 194 11.21 -4.09 -3.50
C THR A 194 10.58 -5.31 -2.83
N LYS A 195 9.24 -5.32 -2.78
CA LYS A 195 8.40 -6.40 -2.25
C LYS A 195 7.55 -7.08 -3.32
N SER A 196 7.33 -6.39 -4.44
CA SER A 196 6.71 -6.97 -5.64
C SER A 196 7.63 -7.98 -6.31
N GLY A 197 7.03 -8.93 -7.04
CA GLY A 197 7.75 -10.05 -7.66
C GLY A 197 7.59 -11.38 -6.92
N PHE A 198 6.82 -11.44 -5.83
CA PHE A 198 6.33 -12.70 -5.28
C PHE A 198 5.22 -13.27 -6.19
N GLU A 199 5.65 -13.82 -7.33
CA GLU A 199 4.82 -14.37 -8.39
C GLU A 199 4.37 -15.78 -8.01
N ARG A 200 3.46 -15.88 -7.04
CA ARG A 200 2.87 -17.16 -6.64
C ARG A 200 1.36 -17.13 -6.77
N TYR A 201 0.85 -18.08 -7.55
CA TYR A 201 -0.57 -18.17 -7.90
C TYR A 201 -1.49 -18.01 -6.70
N GLN A 202 -2.19 -16.86 -6.64
CA GLN A 202 -3.25 -16.55 -5.68
C GLN A 202 -2.84 -16.60 -4.19
N GLN A 203 -1.61 -16.18 -3.83
CA GLN A 203 -1.12 -16.19 -2.44
C GLN A 203 -0.85 -14.81 -1.82
N GLY A 204 -1.20 -13.73 -2.51
CA GLY A 204 -0.91 -12.35 -2.11
C GLY A 204 0.57 -12.00 -2.24
N THR A 205 0.89 -10.70 -2.17
CA THR A 205 2.21 -10.16 -2.54
C THR A 205 2.89 -9.35 -1.43
N VAL A 206 2.27 -9.26 -0.24
CA VAL A 206 2.75 -8.41 0.86
C VAL A 206 2.66 -9.18 2.18
N PHE A 207 3.81 -9.43 2.81
CA PHE A 207 3.93 -10.21 4.05
C PHE A 207 4.54 -9.41 5.21
N ILE A 208 4.21 -8.11 5.28
CA ILE A 208 4.71 -7.19 6.31
C ILE A 208 3.65 -6.97 7.37
N GLU A 209 4.07 -6.94 8.63
CA GLU A 209 3.22 -6.56 9.76
C GLU A 209 2.90 -5.04 9.73
N PRO A 210 1.63 -4.63 9.56
CA PRO A 210 1.25 -3.22 9.44
C PRO A 210 1.65 -2.33 10.62
N GLU A 211 1.79 -2.89 11.83
CA GLU A 211 2.26 -2.14 13.00
C GLU A 211 3.66 -1.55 12.84
N LEU A 212 4.48 -2.06 11.92
CA LEU A 212 5.81 -1.50 11.63
C LEU A 212 5.77 -0.27 10.71
N ILE A 213 4.66 -0.04 10.03
CA ILE A 213 4.51 1.00 9.01
C ILE A 213 4.06 2.32 9.64
N LYS A 214 4.60 3.44 9.15
CA LYS A 214 4.18 4.80 9.52
C LYS A 214 3.34 5.47 8.45
N SER A 215 3.64 5.20 7.18
CA SER A 215 2.91 5.78 6.06
C SER A 215 2.90 4.83 4.87
N ILE A 216 1.85 4.95 4.07
CA ILE A 216 1.71 4.25 2.79
C ILE A 216 1.30 5.27 1.75
N GLU A 217 2.16 5.48 0.75
CA GLU A 217 1.88 6.32 -0.41
C GLU A 217 1.54 5.45 -1.62
N VAL A 218 0.50 5.82 -2.35
CA VAL A 218 0.08 5.18 -3.59
C VAL A 218 0.17 6.19 -4.73
N GLU A 219 1.05 5.93 -5.69
CA GLU A 219 1.07 6.64 -6.97
C GLU A 219 0.13 5.91 -7.94
N LYS A 220 -0.89 6.57 -8.49
CA LYS A 220 -1.84 5.93 -9.41
C LYS A 220 -1.46 6.14 -10.88
N GLY A 221 -1.25 5.05 -11.60
CA GLY A 221 -0.83 5.01 -13.00
C GLY A 221 0.69 5.16 -13.20
N PRO A 222 1.20 4.92 -14.42
CA PRO A 222 2.63 4.78 -14.70
C PRO A 222 3.34 6.12 -14.93
N ASN A 223 3.02 7.14 -14.12
CA ASN A 223 3.43 8.54 -14.34
C ASN A 223 4.83 8.87 -13.78
N SER A 224 5.37 8.03 -12.90
CA SER A 224 6.67 8.27 -12.26
C SER A 224 7.81 7.61 -13.05
N PRO A 225 8.93 8.31 -13.32
CA PRO A 225 10.13 7.70 -13.90
C PRO A 225 10.92 6.87 -12.87
N PHE A 226 10.54 6.96 -11.59
CA PHE A 226 11.16 6.23 -10.49
C PHE A 226 10.54 4.84 -10.30
N SER A 227 9.37 4.60 -10.88
CA SER A 227 8.80 3.26 -10.97
C SER A 227 9.68 2.39 -11.87
N GLY A 228 10.01 1.19 -11.39
CA GLY A 228 10.75 0.20 -12.18
C GLY A 228 9.99 -0.26 -13.43
N ASN A 229 10.57 -1.21 -14.17
CA ASN A 229 9.90 -1.86 -15.30
C ASN A 229 8.59 -2.55 -14.83
N GLY A 230 7.47 -2.31 -15.52
CA GLY A 230 6.12 -2.69 -15.08
C GLY A 230 5.34 -1.55 -14.42
N GLY A 231 4.46 -1.87 -13.47
CA GLY A 231 3.74 -0.87 -12.68
C GLY A 231 2.65 -0.08 -13.43
N PHE A 232 1.91 -0.75 -14.32
CA PHE A 232 0.86 -0.12 -15.11
C PHE A 232 -0.28 0.47 -14.25
N GLY A 233 -0.62 -0.19 -13.14
CA GLY A 233 -1.56 0.33 -12.16
C GLY A 233 -1.01 1.50 -11.33
N GLY A 234 0.31 1.59 -11.20
CA GLY A 234 1.02 2.54 -10.35
C GLY A 234 1.87 1.84 -9.29
N THR A 235 2.30 2.55 -8.25
CA THR A 235 3.18 1.99 -7.21
C THR A 235 2.64 2.23 -5.81
N VAL A 236 3.04 1.37 -4.86
CA VAL A 236 2.76 1.51 -3.44
C VAL A 236 4.07 1.56 -2.68
N ASN A 237 4.36 2.70 -2.05
CA ASN A 237 5.57 2.94 -1.28
C ASN A 237 5.24 3.02 0.20
N MET A 238 5.81 2.13 1.00
CA MET A 238 5.62 2.07 2.45
C MET A 238 6.87 2.58 3.15
N THR A 239 6.68 3.34 4.22
CA THR A 239 7.76 3.79 5.10
C THR A 239 7.54 3.23 6.49
N THR A 240 8.59 2.67 7.09
CA THR A 240 8.51 2.14 8.46
C THR A 240 8.71 3.24 9.50
N LYS A 241 8.21 3.01 10.72
CA LYS A 241 8.35 3.91 11.87
C LYS A 241 9.83 4.18 12.19
N ASP A 242 10.10 5.35 12.76
CA ASP A 242 11.42 5.79 13.20
C ASP A 242 11.39 6.39 14.61
N ALA A 243 12.55 6.58 15.23
CA ALA A 243 12.64 7.11 16.59
C ALA A 243 12.00 8.51 16.74
N PRO A 244 12.24 9.49 15.83
CA PRO A 244 11.58 10.79 15.90
C PRO A 244 10.05 10.72 15.83
N ASP A 245 9.49 9.71 15.15
CA ASP A 245 8.03 9.54 15.04
C ASP A 245 7.38 9.17 16.39
N LEU A 246 8.15 8.73 17.39
CA LEU A 246 7.67 8.27 18.71
C LEU A 246 8.14 9.16 19.87
N LEU A 247 9.11 10.04 19.65
CA LEU A 247 9.60 10.97 20.67
C LEU A 247 8.57 12.06 20.96
N LYS A 248 8.35 12.34 22.25
CA LYS A 248 7.54 13.46 22.71
C LYS A 248 8.40 14.73 22.79
N ASP A 249 7.76 15.88 22.63
CA ASP A 249 8.44 17.18 22.75
C ASP A 249 9.25 17.30 24.04
N GLY A 250 10.51 17.74 23.88
CA GLY A 250 11.46 17.91 24.99
C GLY A 250 11.99 16.60 25.60
N ARG A 251 11.73 15.44 24.99
CA ARG A 251 12.29 14.15 25.39
C ARG A 251 13.24 13.61 24.33
N ASN A 252 14.37 13.09 24.77
CA ASN A 252 15.39 12.46 23.91
C ASN A 252 15.38 10.92 24.00
N SER A 253 14.53 10.35 24.85
CA SER A 253 14.31 8.91 24.91
C SER A 253 12.90 8.61 25.39
N GLY A 254 12.42 7.42 25.05
CA GLY A 254 11.12 6.94 25.48
C GLY A 254 10.98 5.45 25.26
N ALA A 255 9.91 4.91 25.83
CA ALA A 255 9.46 3.56 25.54
C ALA A 255 7.96 3.57 25.24
N MET A 256 7.51 2.58 24.47
CA MET A 256 6.10 2.42 24.15
C MET A 256 5.69 0.97 24.41
N LEU A 257 4.50 0.80 24.97
CA LEU A 257 3.80 -0.49 25.05
C LEU A 257 2.40 -0.33 24.46
N LYS A 258 1.99 -1.27 23.61
CA LYS A 258 0.65 -1.31 23.01
C LYS A 258 0.03 -2.68 23.23
N TYR A 259 -1.24 -2.68 23.61
CA TYR A 259 -2.10 -3.85 23.60
C TYR A 259 -3.31 -3.59 22.70
N GLY A 260 -3.57 -4.51 21.77
CA GLY A 260 -4.72 -4.49 20.88
C GLY A 260 -5.57 -5.75 21.03
N TYR A 261 -6.88 -5.62 20.85
CA TYR A 261 -7.83 -6.72 20.83
C TYR A 261 -8.88 -6.54 19.73
N SER A 262 -9.09 -7.59 18.94
CA SER A 262 -10.07 -7.69 17.87
C SER A 262 -11.09 -8.77 18.22
N SER A 263 -12.36 -8.38 18.30
CA SER A 263 -13.44 -9.27 18.77
C SER A 263 -13.79 -10.40 17.79
N ASN A 264 -13.55 -10.21 16.48
CA ASN A 264 -14.06 -11.16 15.49
C ASN A 264 -13.33 -12.49 15.57
N ASP A 265 -12.00 -12.49 15.55
CA ASP A 265 -11.06 -13.61 15.61
C ASP A 265 -10.46 -13.81 17.02
N HIS A 266 -10.82 -12.96 17.98
CA HIS A 266 -10.15 -12.82 19.28
C HIS A 266 -8.66 -12.49 19.13
N GLU A 267 -8.28 -11.82 18.04
CA GLU A 267 -6.90 -11.48 17.75
C GLU A 267 -6.37 -10.47 18.75
N GLN A 268 -5.16 -10.74 19.25
CA GLN A 268 -4.46 -9.92 20.22
C GLN A 268 -3.15 -9.42 19.61
N VAL A 269 -2.86 -8.13 19.82
CA VAL A 269 -1.63 -7.50 19.36
C VAL A 269 -0.86 -6.98 20.56
N TYR A 270 0.41 -7.33 20.64
CA TYR A 270 1.34 -6.87 21.66
C TYR A 270 2.49 -6.18 20.93
N SER A 271 2.66 -4.89 21.15
CA SER A 271 3.79 -4.16 20.57
C SER A 271 4.58 -3.44 21.65
N SER A 272 5.89 -3.40 21.49
CA SER A 272 6.78 -2.66 22.36
C SER A 272 7.87 -1.96 21.55
N ALA A 273 8.26 -0.78 22.00
CA ALA A 273 9.34 -0.05 21.39
C ALA A 273 10.22 0.63 22.45
N VAL A 274 11.51 0.70 22.17
CA VAL A 274 12.45 1.59 22.86
C VAL A 274 13.12 2.45 21.81
N TYR A 275 13.24 3.73 22.08
CA TYR A 275 13.74 4.68 21.12
C TYR A 275 14.40 5.86 21.81
N GLY A 276 15.35 6.47 21.11
CA GLY A 276 16.04 7.64 21.61
C GLY A 276 16.83 8.34 20.55
N ARG A 277 17.23 9.56 20.87
CA ARG A 277 18.05 10.45 20.08
C ARG A 277 19.08 11.09 21.01
N THR A 278 20.28 11.37 20.52
CA THR A 278 21.30 12.10 21.27
C THR A 278 20.87 13.54 21.54
N ASP A 279 21.45 14.17 22.57
CA ASP A 279 21.08 15.54 22.95
C ASP A 279 21.36 16.57 21.84
N ASP A 280 22.35 16.31 21.00
CA ASP A 280 22.71 17.11 19.83
C ASP A 280 21.90 16.75 18.56
N GLY A 281 21.01 15.76 18.65
CA GLY A 281 20.18 15.31 17.53
C GLY A 281 20.90 14.49 16.46
N ARG A 282 22.21 14.24 16.59
CA ARG A 282 23.02 13.62 15.54
C ARG A 282 22.81 12.13 15.36
N PHE A 283 22.35 11.42 16.39
CA PHE A 283 22.08 10.00 16.29
C PHE A 283 20.74 9.68 16.89
N ASP A 284 19.97 8.83 16.22
CA ASP A 284 18.76 8.24 16.77
C ASP A 284 18.66 6.76 16.45
N ALA A 285 17.92 6.06 17.31
CA ALA A 285 17.79 4.62 17.26
C ALA A 285 16.39 4.19 17.71
N LEU A 286 15.84 3.20 17.01
CA LEU A 286 14.58 2.54 17.33
C LEU A 286 14.77 1.03 17.35
N ALA A 287 14.23 0.38 18.39
CA ALA A 287 13.93 -1.04 18.39
C ALA A 287 12.43 -1.22 18.63
N TYR A 288 11.73 -1.89 17.71
CA TYR A 288 10.30 -2.12 17.76
C TYR A 288 10.02 -3.61 17.55
N LEU A 289 9.25 -4.20 18.47
CA LEU A 289 8.84 -5.60 18.43
C LEU A 289 7.32 -5.66 18.46
N THR A 290 6.73 -6.58 17.71
CA THR A 290 5.29 -6.79 17.71
C THR A 290 4.94 -8.26 17.51
N GLN A 291 3.86 -8.71 18.13
CA GLN A 291 3.31 -10.04 17.98
C GLN A 291 1.79 -9.95 17.88
N ARG A 292 1.24 -10.63 16.88
CA ARG A 292 -0.18 -10.77 16.61
C ARG A 292 -0.54 -12.26 16.70
N ASP A 293 -1.51 -12.57 17.55
CA ASP A 293 -2.04 -13.93 17.74
C ASP A 293 -3.55 -13.89 17.52
N GLY A 294 -4.01 -14.48 16.42
CA GLY A 294 -5.39 -14.46 15.96
C GLY A 294 -5.98 -15.86 15.80
N GLY A 295 -7.19 -16.05 16.33
CA GLY A 295 -7.96 -17.27 16.12
C GLY A 295 -8.71 -17.29 14.78
N ASP A 296 -9.50 -18.33 14.58
CA ASP A 296 -10.31 -18.49 13.38
C ASP A 296 -11.37 -17.39 13.23
N MET A 297 -11.41 -16.72 12.08
CA MET A 297 -12.33 -15.61 11.81
C MET A 297 -13.80 -16.06 11.84
N LYS A 298 -14.68 -15.19 12.31
CA LYS A 298 -16.13 -15.38 12.26
C LYS A 298 -16.68 -14.72 11.00
N LEU A 299 -17.38 -15.49 10.17
CA LEU A 299 -18.03 -14.97 8.95
C LEU A 299 -19.32 -14.22 9.28
N ALA A 300 -19.73 -13.30 8.39
CA ALA A 300 -20.96 -12.53 8.55
C ALA A 300 -22.21 -13.40 8.46
N ALA A 301 -22.16 -14.46 7.65
CA ALA A 301 -23.19 -15.48 7.54
C ALA A 301 -22.59 -16.89 7.73
N THR A 302 -23.49 -17.83 7.99
CA THR A 302 -23.20 -19.26 7.97
C THR A 302 -22.88 -19.71 6.55
N LEU A 303 -21.91 -20.62 6.39
CA LEU A 303 -21.57 -21.20 5.09
C LEU A 303 -22.81 -21.93 4.52
N PRO A 304 -23.18 -21.73 3.24
CA PRO A 304 -24.30 -22.45 2.61
C PRO A 304 -24.12 -23.97 2.75
N ASN A 305 -25.17 -24.73 3.07
CA ASN A 305 -25.10 -26.20 3.23
C ASN A 305 -26.32 -26.88 2.61
N ASP A 306 -26.67 -26.48 1.38
CA ASP A 306 -27.95 -26.81 0.75
C ASP A 306 -28.15 -28.33 0.55
N ASN A 307 -27.05 -29.09 0.46
CA ASN A 307 -27.05 -30.54 0.24
C ASN A 307 -26.71 -31.34 1.50
N ASN A 308 -26.70 -30.71 2.68
CA ASN A 308 -26.30 -31.34 3.95
C ASN A 308 -24.92 -32.03 3.88
N GLN A 309 -24.02 -31.48 3.04
CA GLN A 309 -22.68 -32.00 2.80
C GLN A 309 -21.73 -31.74 3.98
N TYR A 310 -22.07 -30.78 4.84
CA TYR A 310 -21.29 -30.39 6.00
C TYR A 310 -21.92 -30.94 7.29
N PRO A 311 -21.40 -32.05 7.84
CA PRO A 311 -21.93 -32.63 9.08
C PRO A 311 -21.69 -31.73 10.30
N ILE A 312 -20.73 -30.81 10.21
CA ILE A 312 -20.45 -29.77 11.20
C ILE A 312 -20.28 -28.46 10.43
N ASN A 313 -21.23 -27.53 10.60
CA ASN A 313 -21.08 -26.16 10.07
C ASN A 313 -20.47 -25.28 11.18
N PRO A 314 -19.17 -24.95 11.10
CA PRO A 314 -18.51 -24.27 12.19
C PRO A 314 -18.96 -22.80 12.22
N LYS A 315 -19.20 -22.26 13.43
CA LYS A 315 -19.55 -20.84 13.61
C LYS A 315 -18.40 -19.89 13.22
N ARG A 316 -17.18 -20.40 13.15
CA ARG A 316 -15.94 -19.72 12.74
C ARG A 316 -15.34 -20.53 11.59
N LEU A 317 -14.70 -19.85 10.65
CA LEU A 317 -14.06 -20.51 9.52
C LEU A 317 -12.80 -21.24 10.00
N PRO A 318 -12.75 -22.58 9.96
CA PRO A 318 -11.59 -23.32 10.45
C PRO A 318 -10.33 -22.99 9.66
N ASN A 319 -9.18 -22.99 10.34
CA ASN A 319 -7.86 -22.79 9.73
C ASN A 319 -7.74 -21.42 9.04
N SER A 320 -8.37 -20.40 9.62
CA SER A 320 -8.22 -18.99 9.24
C SER A 320 -7.44 -18.17 10.27
N ALA A 321 -7.12 -18.78 11.41
CA ALA A 321 -6.15 -18.28 12.37
C ALA A 321 -4.83 -17.86 11.70
N GLN A 322 -4.23 -16.80 12.24
CA GLN A 322 -2.97 -16.26 11.79
C GLN A 322 -2.15 -15.80 12.99
N ASN A 323 -0.88 -16.20 12.99
CA ASN A 323 0.13 -15.69 13.90
C ASN A 323 1.18 -14.93 13.11
N VAL A 324 1.48 -13.71 13.51
CA VAL A 324 2.50 -12.85 12.90
C VAL A 324 3.39 -12.28 13.98
N ASP A 325 4.71 -12.43 13.83
CA ASP A 325 5.68 -11.65 14.61
C ASP A 325 6.42 -10.68 13.69
N GLY A 326 6.69 -9.48 14.22
CA GLY A 326 7.32 -8.38 13.50
C GLY A 326 8.43 -7.76 14.34
N LYS A 327 9.54 -7.41 13.69
CA LYS A 327 10.72 -6.78 14.30
C LYS A 327 11.20 -5.66 13.39
N LEU A 328 11.57 -4.54 13.98
CA LEU A 328 12.16 -3.40 13.28
C LEU A 328 13.28 -2.81 14.14
N PHE A 329 14.44 -2.61 13.53
CA PHE A 329 15.54 -1.84 14.10
C PHE A 329 15.89 -0.70 13.13
N LYS A 330 16.04 0.51 13.64
CA LYS A 330 16.56 1.66 12.88
C LYS A 330 17.68 2.34 13.63
N LEU A 331 18.63 2.84 12.85
CA LEU A 331 19.73 3.68 13.29
C LEU A 331 19.90 4.80 12.27
N ASN A 332 19.82 6.05 12.69
CA ASN A 332 20.11 7.20 11.86
C ASN A 332 21.28 7.98 12.45
N ALA A 333 22.15 8.49 11.57
CA ALA A 333 23.33 9.27 11.90
C ALA A 333 23.41 10.49 10.99
N HIS A 334 23.31 11.68 11.56
CA HIS A 334 23.56 12.97 10.92
C HIS A 334 25.00 13.40 11.24
N PHE A 335 25.94 13.05 10.37
CA PHE A 335 27.35 13.35 10.57
C PHE A 335 27.64 14.86 10.56
N THR A 336 26.94 15.56 9.67
CA THR A 336 26.92 17.01 9.53
C THR A 336 25.50 17.44 9.11
N ASP A 337 25.26 18.74 9.02
CA ASP A 337 23.99 19.28 8.48
C ASP A 337 23.79 18.92 6.99
N GLU A 338 24.85 18.47 6.31
CA GLU A 338 24.85 18.12 4.88
C GLU A 338 24.84 16.60 4.64
N GLN A 339 25.15 15.77 5.64
CA GLN A 339 25.36 14.33 5.46
C GLN A 339 24.62 13.50 6.49
N SER A 340 23.80 12.57 6.00
CA SER A 340 23.10 11.60 6.85
C SER A 340 23.24 10.17 6.33
N LEU A 341 23.19 9.22 7.26
CA LEU A 341 23.13 7.78 7.00
C LEU A 341 22.02 7.17 7.86
N GLY A 342 21.04 6.56 7.21
CA GLY A 342 20.00 5.75 7.85
C GLY A 342 20.20 4.27 7.52
N LEU A 343 20.07 3.42 8.53
CA LEU A 343 20.09 1.96 8.42
C LEU A 343 18.80 1.40 9.00
N SER A 344 18.18 0.47 8.31
CA SER A 344 16.99 -0.24 8.79
C SER A 344 17.10 -1.74 8.57
N TYR A 345 16.63 -2.47 9.56
CA TYR A 345 16.35 -3.90 9.50
C TYR A 345 14.88 -4.11 9.85
N SER A 346 14.14 -4.85 9.02
CA SER A 346 12.82 -5.34 9.38
C SER A 346 12.69 -6.83 9.11
N ARG A 347 11.91 -7.52 9.94
CA ARG A 347 11.57 -8.93 9.75
C ARG A 347 10.14 -9.19 10.16
N SER A 348 9.39 -9.87 9.30
CA SER A 348 8.05 -10.37 9.60
C SER A 348 8.00 -11.88 9.38
N ASN A 349 7.38 -12.61 10.29
CA ASN A 349 7.20 -14.06 10.18
C ASN A 349 5.73 -14.40 10.41
N SER A 350 5.12 -15.06 9.42
CA SER A 350 3.71 -15.43 9.43
C SER A 350 3.55 -16.94 9.33
N GLN A 351 2.82 -17.53 10.27
CA GLN A 351 2.48 -18.95 10.29
C GLN A 351 0.97 -19.16 10.19
N ARG A 352 0.53 -20.02 9.28
CA ARG A 352 -0.89 -20.33 9.07
C ARG A 352 -1.13 -21.63 8.33
N TRP A 353 -2.29 -22.23 8.56
CA TRP A 353 -2.83 -23.26 7.70
C TRP A 353 -3.55 -22.62 6.52
N THR A 354 -3.26 -23.02 5.28
CA THR A 354 -3.88 -22.41 4.10
C THR A 354 -3.92 -23.36 2.91
N PRO A 355 -4.95 -23.29 2.04
CA PRO A 355 -4.87 -23.91 0.71
C PRO A 355 -3.73 -23.31 -0.11
N PHE A 356 -3.33 -24.04 -1.16
CA PHE A 356 -2.31 -23.57 -2.11
C PHE A 356 -2.72 -22.22 -2.73
N SER A 357 -3.93 -22.11 -3.30
CA SER A 357 -4.55 -20.82 -3.60
C SER A 357 -5.21 -20.26 -2.34
N ALA A 358 -4.71 -19.14 -1.84
CA ALA A 358 -5.24 -18.47 -0.65
C ALA A 358 -6.35 -17.44 -0.99
N ALA A 359 -6.63 -17.20 -2.27
CA ALA A 359 -7.75 -16.36 -2.72
C ALA A 359 -9.13 -17.01 -2.50
N SER A 360 -9.16 -18.33 -2.29
CA SER A 360 -10.39 -19.08 -2.02
C SER A 360 -10.43 -19.61 -0.59
N TYR A 361 -11.62 -19.68 -0.02
CA TYR A 361 -11.83 -20.29 1.27
C TYR A 361 -11.86 -21.83 1.11
N PRO A 362 -11.23 -22.58 2.03
CA PRO A 362 -11.17 -24.04 1.90
C PRO A 362 -12.57 -24.65 1.99
N THR A 363 -12.82 -25.67 1.16
CA THR A 363 -14.07 -26.43 1.24
C THR A 363 -14.12 -27.19 2.57
N PRO A 364 -15.23 -27.15 3.32
CA PRO A 364 -15.35 -27.99 4.51
C PRO A 364 -15.28 -29.49 4.15
N PRO A 365 -14.86 -30.35 5.09
CA PRO A 365 -14.70 -31.78 4.85
C PRO A 365 -16.04 -32.49 4.70
N THR A 366 -16.06 -33.54 3.87
CA THR A 366 -17.20 -34.46 3.74
C THR A 366 -17.25 -35.46 4.90
N GLN A 367 -18.42 -36.04 5.20
CA GLN A 367 -18.55 -37.10 6.20
C GLN A 367 -17.60 -38.28 5.92
N ALA A 368 -17.46 -38.69 4.65
CA ALA A 368 -16.54 -39.76 4.27
C ALA A 368 -15.07 -39.45 4.60
N ASN A 369 -14.64 -38.18 4.46
CA ASN A 369 -13.30 -37.78 4.88
C ASN A 369 -13.14 -37.77 6.40
N ILE A 370 -14.18 -37.35 7.13
CA ILE A 370 -14.19 -37.37 8.60
C ILE A 370 -14.12 -38.80 9.12
N ASP A 371 -14.92 -39.72 8.57
CA ASP A 371 -14.93 -41.14 8.96
C ASP A 371 -13.58 -41.80 8.68
N ARG A 372 -12.91 -41.42 7.59
CA ARG A 372 -11.63 -42.01 7.17
C ARG A 372 -10.42 -41.46 7.92
N TYR A 373 -10.38 -40.15 8.19
CA TYR A 373 -9.18 -39.46 8.68
C TYR A 373 -9.34 -38.85 10.08
N GLY A 374 -10.58 -38.78 10.59
CA GLY A 374 -10.92 -37.94 11.73
C GLY A 374 -11.18 -36.49 11.33
N TYR A 375 -11.93 -35.77 12.15
CA TYR A 375 -12.39 -34.40 11.85
C TYR A 375 -11.24 -33.41 11.59
N GLU A 376 -10.22 -33.37 12.46
CA GLU A 376 -9.09 -32.46 12.34
C GLU A 376 -8.26 -32.68 11.08
N ALA A 377 -7.90 -33.94 10.79
CA ALA A 377 -7.14 -34.27 9.58
C ALA A 377 -7.97 -34.06 8.31
N ALA A 378 -9.29 -34.26 8.37
CA ALA A 378 -10.20 -33.97 7.27
C ALA A 378 -10.28 -32.46 6.97
N LEU A 379 -10.29 -31.60 8.00
CA LEU A 379 -10.22 -30.14 7.84
C LEU A 379 -8.93 -29.68 7.17
N LYS A 380 -7.80 -30.29 7.53
CA LYS A 380 -6.47 -29.97 6.98
C LYS A 380 -6.16 -30.72 5.69
N ARG A 381 -7.07 -31.56 5.20
CA ARG A 381 -6.84 -32.46 4.06
C ARG A 381 -6.36 -31.73 2.81
N PHE A 382 -6.74 -30.48 2.59
CA PHE A 382 -6.34 -29.69 1.41
C PHE A 382 -5.46 -28.48 1.76
N LEU A 383 -4.95 -28.43 2.99
CA LEU A 383 -4.17 -27.31 3.51
C LEU A 383 -2.69 -27.69 3.58
N ALA A 384 -1.84 -26.68 3.43
CA ALA A 384 -0.45 -26.71 3.87
C ALA A 384 -0.30 -25.86 5.13
N ASN A 385 0.61 -26.26 6.01
CA ASN A 385 1.18 -25.39 7.02
C ASN A 385 2.19 -24.49 6.31
N ARG A 386 1.85 -23.22 6.19
CA ARG A 386 2.64 -22.19 5.51
C ARG A 386 3.38 -21.36 6.54
N ASN A 387 4.70 -21.35 6.43
CA ASN A 387 5.58 -20.45 7.17
C ASN A 387 6.24 -19.50 6.17
N THR A 388 5.94 -18.21 6.27
CA THR A 388 6.51 -17.16 5.41
C THR A 388 7.33 -16.20 6.26
N VAL A 389 8.61 -16.06 5.94
CA VAL A 389 9.54 -15.14 6.60
C VAL A 389 10.00 -14.09 5.57
N ASP A 390 9.65 -12.83 5.82
CA ASP A 390 10.13 -11.68 5.07
C ASP A 390 11.20 -10.97 5.91
N THR A 391 12.39 -10.75 5.34
CA THR A 391 13.49 -10.01 5.97
C THR A 391 13.97 -8.91 5.03
N THR A 392 14.12 -7.70 5.55
CA THR A 392 14.56 -6.53 4.80
C THR A 392 15.73 -5.85 5.49
N TRP A 393 16.74 -5.51 4.71
CA TRP A 393 17.80 -4.59 5.07
C TRP A 393 17.74 -3.39 4.13
N SER A 394 17.88 -2.18 4.65
CA SER A 394 18.01 -0.98 3.83
C SER A 394 19.02 0.00 4.42
N GLY A 395 19.80 0.64 3.57
CA GLY A 395 20.68 1.74 3.89
C GLY A 395 20.39 2.93 2.98
N LYS A 396 20.33 4.12 3.56
CA LYS A 396 20.11 5.39 2.86
C LYS A 396 21.21 6.37 3.26
N TYR A 397 21.99 6.84 2.30
CA TYR A 397 22.95 7.92 2.48
C TYR A 397 22.47 9.16 1.72
N GLU A 398 22.51 10.31 2.37
CA GLU A 398 22.15 11.60 1.77
C GLU A 398 23.32 12.56 1.88
N TYR A 399 23.57 13.30 0.81
CA TYR A 399 24.53 14.39 0.77
C TYR A 399 23.92 15.63 0.09
N GLN A 400 23.69 16.66 0.90
CA GLN A 400 23.01 17.90 0.55
C GLN A 400 23.87 19.10 0.95
N PRO A 401 24.90 19.46 0.15
CA PRO A 401 25.77 20.59 0.43
C PRO A 401 24.99 21.92 0.45
N MET A 402 25.12 22.68 1.55
CA MET A 402 24.34 23.91 1.77
C MET A 402 24.60 25.00 0.73
N ASN A 403 25.80 24.99 0.12
CA ASN A 403 26.26 26.03 -0.81
C ASN A 403 26.33 25.54 -2.27
N ASN A 404 25.74 24.39 -2.59
CA ASN A 404 25.74 23.87 -3.95
C ASN A 404 24.36 23.31 -4.33
N PRO A 405 23.47 24.13 -4.91
CA PRO A 405 22.11 23.70 -5.28
C PRO A 405 22.09 22.66 -6.41
N LEU A 406 23.22 22.37 -7.05
CA LEU A 406 23.30 21.36 -8.10
C LEU A 406 23.42 19.93 -7.55
N VAL A 407 23.66 19.78 -6.25
CA VAL A 407 23.88 18.48 -5.61
C VAL A 407 22.88 18.28 -4.48
N ASP A 408 22.01 17.31 -4.67
CA ASP A 408 21.16 16.70 -3.65
C ASP A 408 21.18 15.20 -3.95
N LEU A 409 22.21 14.54 -3.41
CA LEU A 409 22.56 13.17 -3.71
C LEU A 409 21.92 12.24 -2.69
N THR A 410 21.09 11.31 -3.17
CA THR A 410 20.56 10.20 -2.39
C THR A 410 21.08 8.88 -2.95
N ILE A 411 21.68 8.06 -2.09
CA ILE A 411 22.06 6.68 -2.40
C ILE A 411 21.28 5.75 -1.49
N LYS A 412 20.51 4.83 -2.07
CA LYS A 412 19.74 3.81 -1.36
C LYS A 412 20.20 2.43 -1.81
N TYR A 413 20.60 1.60 -0.86
CA TYR A 413 20.80 0.17 -1.06
C TYR A 413 19.79 -0.60 -0.22
N SER A 414 19.18 -1.63 -0.78
CA SER A 414 18.25 -2.48 -0.05
C SER A 414 18.33 -3.92 -0.51
N GLU A 415 18.08 -4.83 0.42
CA GLU A 415 17.99 -6.26 0.20
C GLU A 415 16.74 -6.80 0.90
N SER A 416 15.89 -7.48 0.16
CA SER A 416 14.66 -8.10 0.65
C SER A 416 14.70 -9.59 0.34
N ASN A 417 14.48 -10.43 1.34
CA ASN A 417 14.39 -11.87 1.21
C ASN A 417 13.04 -12.36 1.72
N THR A 418 12.29 -13.09 0.89
CA THR A 418 11.03 -13.75 1.27
C THR A 418 11.17 -15.25 1.12
N ASP A 419 11.25 -15.96 2.24
CA ASP A 419 11.27 -17.42 2.28
C ASP A 419 9.91 -17.95 2.68
N GLN A 420 9.38 -18.92 1.94
CA GLN A 420 8.13 -19.59 2.23
C GLN A 420 8.28 -21.10 2.15
N THR A 421 7.90 -21.79 3.22
CA THR A 421 7.76 -23.24 3.25
C THR A 421 6.28 -23.60 3.37
N ASP A 422 5.78 -24.39 2.42
CA ASP A 422 4.49 -25.04 2.48
C ASP A 422 4.69 -26.54 2.74
N GLU A 423 4.33 -27.01 3.93
CA GLU A 423 4.42 -28.42 4.28
C GLU A 423 3.04 -29.01 4.59
N ARG A 424 2.80 -30.24 4.12
CA ARG A 424 1.51 -30.93 4.30
C ARG A 424 1.64 -32.13 5.22
N ASP A 425 0.60 -32.38 5.99
CA ASP A 425 0.54 -33.51 6.93
C ASP A 425 0.51 -34.87 6.21
N ALA A 426 0.83 -35.94 6.95
CA ALA A 426 0.82 -37.36 6.51
C ALA A 426 -0.36 -37.74 5.62
N THR A 427 -1.56 -37.34 6.01
CA THR A 427 -2.83 -37.72 5.36
C THR A 427 -3.36 -36.66 4.40
N ALA A 428 -2.67 -35.52 4.27
CA ALA A 428 -3.10 -34.40 3.44
C ALA A 428 -2.98 -34.71 1.94
N PHE A 429 -3.74 -33.97 1.13
CA PHE A 429 -3.80 -34.07 -0.31
C PHE A 429 -2.66 -33.27 -0.88
N PHE A 430 -1.95 -33.89 -1.81
CA PHE A 430 -0.96 -33.22 -2.60
C PHE A 430 -0.95 -33.78 -4.01
N GLN A 431 -0.63 -32.90 -4.94
CA GLN A 431 -0.37 -33.18 -6.34
C GLN A 431 0.64 -32.15 -6.85
N LEU A 432 1.09 -32.30 -8.09
CA LEU A 432 2.00 -31.35 -8.73
C LEU A 432 1.44 -29.92 -8.65
N ALA A 433 0.19 -29.72 -9.09
CA ALA A 433 -0.48 -28.41 -9.10
C ALA A 433 -0.71 -27.77 -7.72
N THR A 434 -0.43 -28.46 -6.61
CA THR A 434 -0.50 -27.90 -5.26
C THR A 434 0.88 -27.66 -4.66
N GLY A 435 1.98 -27.87 -5.39
CA GLY A 435 3.33 -27.80 -4.82
C GLY A 435 3.66 -29.02 -3.95
N GLY A 436 3.13 -30.20 -4.31
CA GLY A 436 3.55 -31.47 -3.73
C GLY A 436 3.40 -31.61 -2.22
N ARG A 437 4.21 -32.48 -1.62
CA ARG A 437 4.13 -32.77 -0.18
C ARG A 437 4.78 -31.67 0.66
N LYS A 438 5.89 -31.15 0.16
CA LYS A 438 6.58 -29.97 0.69
C LYS A 438 7.00 -29.10 -0.48
N MET A 439 6.92 -27.78 -0.32
CA MET A 439 7.48 -26.83 -1.26
C MET A 439 8.16 -25.69 -0.53
N ASP A 440 9.44 -25.48 -0.84
CA ASP A 440 10.22 -24.35 -0.39
C ASP A 440 10.32 -23.33 -1.53
N THR A 441 10.23 -22.04 -1.21
CA THR A 441 10.25 -20.96 -2.19
C THR A 441 10.96 -19.76 -1.58
N SER A 442 11.94 -19.22 -2.28
CA SER A 442 12.70 -18.05 -1.87
C SER A 442 12.72 -17.01 -2.98
N TYR A 443 12.55 -15.75 -2.60
CA TYR A 443 12.68 -14.59 -3.46
C TYR A 443 13.67 -13.61 -2.84
N ASN A 444 14.76 -13.34 -3.53
CA ASN A 444 15.79 -12.39 -3.10
C ASN A 444 15.86 -11.22 -4.08
N ASP A 445 15.63 -10.02 -3.56
CA ASP A 445 15.67 -8.75 -4.29
C ASP A 445 16.75 -7.85 -3.71
N LYS A 446 17.70 -7.44 -4.54
CA LYS A 446 18.72 -6.44 -4.23
C LYS A 446 18.51 -5.23 -5.13
N ASN A 447 18.41 -4.05 -4.53
CA ASN A 447 18.15 -2.81 -5.25
C ASN A 447 19.14 -1.73 -4.80
N LEU A 448 19.87 -1.17 -5.77
CA LEU A 448 20.68 0.04 -5.62
C LEU A 448 20.01 1.15 -6.44
N ASP A 449 19.69 2.25 -5.79
CA ASP A 449 19.11 3.45 -6.39
C ASP A 449 20.00 4.65 -6.03
N VAL A 450 20.49 5.33 -7.06
CA VAL A 450 21.31 6.54 -6.92
C VAL A 450 20.61 7.67 -7.64
N ARG A 451 20.34 8.77 -6.93
CA ARG A 451 19.63 9.93 -7.46
C ARG A 451 20.36 11.20 -7.09
N ASN A 452 20.40 12.15 -8.02
CA ASN A 452 20.81 13.51 -7.75
C ASN A 452 19.74 14.47 -8.27
N VAL A 453 19.33 15.43 -7.43
CA VAL A 453 18.53 16.58 -7.87
C VAL A 453 19.44 17.78 -8.01
N SER A 454 19.33 18.48 -9.14
CA SER A 454 20.06 19.71 -9.44
C SER A 454 19.08 20.86 -9.64
N LEU A 455 19.20 21.89 -8.82
CA LEU A 455 18.38 23.10 -8.89
C LEU A 455 19.18 24.24 -9.53
N PHE A 456 18.64 24.83 -10.59
CA PHE A 456 19.23 26.00 -11.26
C PHE A 456 18.17 26.79 -12.04
N SER A 457 18.57 27.91 -12.63
CA SER A 457 17.68 28.73 -13.46
C SER A 457 18.30 29.05 -14.81
N THR A 458 17.48 29.09 -15.86
CA THR A 458 17.86 29.58 -17.19
C THR A 458 16.97 30.76 -17.58
N GLY A 459 17.45 31.98 -17.31
CA GLY A 459 16.63 33.18 -17.45
C GLY A 459 15.45 33.16 -16.46
N ALA A 460 14.22 33.19 -16.98
CA ALA A 460 13.01 33.15 -16.16
C ALA A 460 12.57 31.72 -15.77
N LEU A 461 13.19 30.69 -16.33
CA LEU A 461 12.85 29.30 -16.07
C LEU A 461 13.61 28.78 -14.84
N GLN A 462 12.89 28.17 -13.90
CA GLN A 462 13.47 27.42 -12.80
C GLN A 462 13.47 25.93 -13.15
N HIS A 463 14.58 25.26 -12.90
CA HIS A 463 14.77 23.84 -13.20
C HIS A 463 15.01 23.06 -11.92
N ALA A 464 14.35 21.91 -11.81
CA ALA A 464 14.71 20.84 -10.89
C ALA A 464 14.98 19.57 -11.69
N VAL A 465 16.25 19.38 -12.06
CA VAL A 465 16.70 18.24 -12.86
C VAL A 465 17.02 17.08 -11.92
N THR A 466 16.23 16.01 -11.99
CA THR A 466 16.54 14.74 -11.34
C THR A 466 17.20 13.81 -12.33
N THR A 467 18.35 13.26 -11.96
CA THR A 467 19.02 12.18 -12.69
C THR A 467 19.24 10.99 -11.77
N GLY A 468 19.20 9.79 -12.32
CA GLY A 468 19.48 8.62 -11.52
C GLY A 468 19.71 7.33 -12.27
N VAL A 469 20.26 6.38 -11.53
CA VAL A 469 20.54 5.01 -11.97
C VAL A 469 19.90 4.07 -10.97
N GLN A 470 19.28 3.00 -11.48
CA GLN A 470 18.73 1.92 -10.65
C GLN A 470 19.25 0.58 -11.14
N ILE A 471 19.76 -0.22 -10.21
CA ILE A 471 20.22 -1.59 -10.45
C ILE A 471 19.42 -2.51 -9.54
N ARG A 472 18.62 -3.39 -10.15
CA ARG A 472 17.87 -4.43 -9.45
C ARG A 472 18.38 -5.81 -9.87
N LYS A 473 18.59 -6.67 -8.87
CA LYS A 473 18.86 -8.11 -9.05
C LYS A 473 17.77 -8.87 -8.31
N HIS A 474 17.04 -9.68 -9.04
CA HIS A 474 15.98 -10.52 -8.51
C HIS A 474 16.30 -11.99 -8.78
N THR A 475 16.21 -12.83 -7.76
CA THR A 475 16.41 -14.27 -7.85
C THR A 475 15.21 -14.98 -7.26
N ARG A 476 14.71 -15.98 -7.98
CA ARG A 476 13.66 -16.88 -7.51
C ARG A 476 14.18 -18.32 -7.47
N GLU A 477 14.04 -18.94 -6.31
CA GLU A 477 14.33 -20.34 -6.07
C GLU A 477 13.08 -21.04 -5.53
N THR A 478 12.76 -22.21 -6.08
CA THR A 478 11.59 -23.03 -5.74
C THR A 478 11.93 -24.50 -5.76
N GLU A 479 11.77 -25.22 -4.67
CA GLU A 479 11.96 -26.68 -4.64
C GLU A 479 10.65 -27.33 -4.18
N MET A 480 10.22 -28.38 -4.88
CA MET A 480 9.07 -29.18 -4.49
C MET A 480 9.51 -30.63 -4.26
N TRP A 481 9.01 -31.22 -3.18
CA TRP A 481 9.12 -32.64 -2.90
C TRP A 481 7.82 -33.38 -3.22
N MET A 482 7.90 -34.36 -4.11
CA MET A 482 6.84 -35.26 -4.55
C MET A 482 7.23 -36.71 -4.20
N PRO A 483 6.74 -37.25 -3.08
CA PRO A 483 6.97 -38.65 -2.73
C PRO A 483 6.10 -39.61 -3.55
N GLY A 484 6.50 -40.88 -3.55
CA GLY A 484 5.74 -41.98 -4.14
C GLY A 484 6.46 -42.62 -5.33
N ALA A 485 6.14 -43.88 -5.61
CA ALA A 485 6.83 -44.69 -6.62
C ALA A 485 6.84 -44.05 -8.03
N THR A 486 5.81 -43.27 -8.38
CA THR A 486 5.73 -42.54 -9.65
C THR A 486 6.82 -41.48 -9.79
N TYR A 487 7.16 -40.78 -8.71
CA TYR A 487 8.07 -39.65 -8.71
C TYR A 487 9.47 -40.02 -8.20
N ASN A 488 9.59 -41.10 -7.42
CA ASN A 488 10.88 -41.62 -6.96
C ASN A 488 11.63 -42.37 -8.08
N THR A 489 11.93 -41.67 -9.17
CA THR A 489 12.63 -42.16 -10.35
C THR A 489 13.59 -41.09 -10.88
N PRO A 490 14.64 -41.45 -11.63
CA PRO A 490 15.55 -40.46 -12.24
C PRO A 490 14.82 -39.41 -13.11
N LYS A 491 13.71 -39.80 -13.75
CA LYS A 491 12.88 -38.92 -14.60
C LYS A 491 12.35 -37.68 -13.86
N TYR A 492 12.08 -37.81 -12.56
CA TYR A 492 11.57 -36.74 -11.70
C TYR A 492 12.56 -36.40 -10.59
N ASN A 493 13.86 -36.62 -10.83
CA ASN A 493 14.92 -36.39 -9.85
C ASN A 493 14.59 -36.94 -8.44
N TYR A 494 14.12 -38.20 -8.41
CA TYR A 494 13.73 -38.90 -7.18
C TYR A 494 12.68 -38.16 -6.31
N GLY A 495 11.87 -37.32 -6.95
CA GLY A 495 10.80 -36.55 -6.32
C GLY A 495 11.18 -35.13 -5.93
N HIS A 496 12.43 -34.69 -6.14
CA HIS A 496 12.91 -33.35 -5.77
C HIS A 496 13.15 -32.50 -7.02
N PHE A 497 12.28 -31.55 -7.32
CA PHE A 497 12.40 -30.73 -8.53
C PHE A 497 11.56 -29.45 -8.42
N GLN A 498 11.86 -28.47 -9.26
CA GLN A 498 11.05 -27.26 -9.40
C GLN A 498 9.68 -27.64 -9.99
N PRO A 499 8.55 -27.16 -9.45
CA PRO A 499 7.27 -27.37 -10.12
C PRO A 499 7.26 -26.68 -11.49
N GLY A 500 6.76 -27.35 -12.53
CA GLY A 500 6.80 -26.81 -13.90
C GLY A 500 6.10 -25.46 -14.09
N PHE A 501 5.13 -25.14 -13.23
CA PHE A 501 4.38 -23.86 -13.22
C PHE A 501 5.02 -22.75 -12.37
N MET A 502 6.16 -23.02 -11.70
CA MET A 502 6.98 -21.99 -11.03
C MET A 502 8.46 -22.33 -11.26
N PRO A 503 9.03 -21.98 -12.41
CA PRO A 503 10.44 -22.24 -12.72
C PRO A 503 11.41 -21.42 -11.86
N HIS A 504 12.65 -21.88 -11.70
CA HIS A 504 13.74 -21.04 -11.19
C HIS A 504 14.10 -19.95 -12.19
N GLY A 505 14.64 -18.84 -11.70
CA GLY A 505 15.20 -17.85 -12.60
C GLY A 505 15.73 -16.60 -11.92
N LYS A 506 16.40 -15.78 -12.72
CA LYS A 506 16.99 -14.51 -12.31
C LYS A 506 16.57 -13.41 -13.27
N VAL A 507 16.27 -12.23 -12.72
CA VAL A 507 15.98 -11.02 -13.49
C VAL A 507 16.94 -9.92 -13.04
N ASP A 508 17.72 -9.43 -14.00
CA ASP A 508 18.58 -8.27 -13.81
C ASP A 508 17.98 -7.07 -14.53
N THR A 509 17.75 -5.96 -13.81
CA THR A 509 17.27 -4.72 -14.40
C THR A 509 18.26 -3.60 -14.12
N ASN A 510 18.84 -3.04 -15.18
CA ASN A 510 19.69 -1.86 -15.10
C ASN A 510 18.97 -0.70 -15.78
N SER A 511 18.87 0.43 -15.10
CA SER A 511 18.03 1.53 -15.54
C SER A 511 18.72 2.86 -15.36
N PHE A 512 18.44 3.78 -16.28
CA PHE A 512 18.84 5.17 -16.18
C PHE A 512 17.61 6.04 -16.42
N PHE A 513 17.46 7.12 -15.66
CA PHE A 513 16.37 8.05 -15.84
C PHE A 513 16.80 9.50 -15.65
N ILE A 514 16.07 10.38 -16.32
CA ILE A 514 16.17 11.82 -16.21
C ILE A 514 14.77 12.43 -16.20
N GLN A 515 14.60 13.46 -15.39
CA GLN A 515 13.39 14.27 -15.29
C GLN A 515 13.82 15.71 -15.06
N ASP A 516 13.15 16.66 -15.71
CA ASP A 516 13.37 18.08 -15.45
C ASP A 516 12.01 18.73 -15.16
N ALA A 517 11.80 19.21 -13.94
CA ALA A 517 10.65 20.03 -13.64
C ALA A 517 10.98 21.50 -13.95
N VAL A 518 10.45 21.99 -15.07
CA VAL A 518 10.66 23.34 -15.57
C VAL A 518 9.50 24.22 -15.15
N THR A 519 9.74 25.17 -14.25
CA THR A 519 8.73 26.08 -13.70
C THR A 519 8.90 27.49 -14.26
N LEU A 520 7.80 28.09 -14.73
CA LEU A 520 7.67 29.47 -15.16
C LEU A 520 6.40 30.07 -14.56
N GLY A 521 6.56 30.91 -13.54
CA GLY A 521 5.43 31.46 -12.79
C GLY A 521 4.57 30.33 -12.22
N ASP A 522 3.29 30.30 -12.61
CA ASP A 522 2.32 29.34 -12.09
C ASP A 522 2.26 28.00 -12.87
N VAL A 523 3.14 27.80 -13.86
CA VAL A 523 3.14 26.61 -14.72
C VAL A 523 4.43 25.83 -14.52
N THR A 524 4.30 24.53 -14.28
CA THR A 524 5.41 23.57 -14.27
C THR A 524 5.18 22.52 -15.35
N ILE A 525 6.15 22.37 -16.25
CA ILE A 525 6.16 21.30 -17.25
C ILE A 525 7.30 20.35 -16.90
N THR A 526 7.01 19.05 -16.89
CA THR A 526 7.95 18.03 -16.42
C THR A 526 8.11 16.92 -17.45
N PRO A 527 8.96 17.10 -18.48
CA PRO A 527 9.42 15.99 -19.29
C PRO A 527 10.25 15.01 -18.46
N SER A 528 10.05 13.72 -18.70
CA SER A 528 10.94 12.68 -18.17
C SER A 528 11.10 11.51 -19.13
N MET A 529 12.21 10.80 -18.96
CA MET A 529 12.55 9.66 -19.77
C MET A 529 13.30 8.64 -18.91
N ARG A 530 12.94 7.37 -19.08
CA ARG A 530 13.61 6.23 -18.46
C ARG A 530 14.02 5.22 -19.52
N TYR A 531 15.22 4.68 -19.40
CA TYR A 531 15.68 3.51 -20.14
C TYR A 531 15.82 2.33 -19.20
N ASP A 532 15.27 1.19 -19.59
CA ASP A 532 15.44 -0.07 -18.87
C ASP A 532 16.15 -1.09 -19.77
N HIS A 533 17.12 -1.81 -19.20
CA HIS A 533 17.73 -3.01 -19.76
C HIS A 533 17.45 -4.17 -18.82
N VAL A 534 16.60 -5.09 -19.26
CA VAL A 534 16.12 -6.25 -18.49
C VAL A 534 16.71 -7.51 -19.08
N ARG A 535 17.39 -8.31 -18.28
CA ARG A 535 17.90 -9.64 -18.67
C ARG A 535 17.26 -10.71 -17.79
N ASN A 536 16.47 -11.56 -18.41
CA ASN A 536 15.85 -12.73 -17.82
C ASN A 536 16.74 -13.94 -18.08
N ARG A 537 16.98 -14.74 -17.05
CA ARG A 537 17.77 -15.98 -17.13
C ARG A 537 16.96 -17.10 -16.51
N GLY A 538 16.61 -18.08 -17.33
CA GLY A 538 15.97 -19.30 -16.88
C GLY A 538 17.01 -20.26 -16.31
N GLU A 539 16.58 -21.08 -15.36
CA GLU A 539 17.35 -22.24 -14.94
C GLU A 539 16.58 -23.51 -15.30
N ALA A 540 17.29 -24.47 -15.91
CA ALA A 540 16.66 -25.71 -16.35
C ALA A 540 16.15 -26.50 -15.13
N ASN A 541 14.98 -27.11 -15.29
CA ASN A 541 14.38 -27.94 -14.25
C ASN A 541 15.25 -29.16 -13.93
N ASP A 542 15.38 -29.49 -12.65
CA ASP A 542 16.15 -30.64 -12.15
C ASP A 542 15.55 -31.97 -12.61
N ALA A 543 14.24 -32.03 -12.83
CA ALA A 543 13.60 -33.20 -13.40
C ALA A 543 13.71 -33.19 -14.93
N PRO A 544 14.37 -34.21 -15.55
CA PRO A 544 14.47 -34.33 -17.01
C PRO A 544 13.13 -34.29 -17.76
N TYR A 545 12.03 -34.62 -17.09
CA TYR A 545 10.70 -34.50 -17.66
C TYR A 545 10.32 -33.04 -18.03
N TYR A 546 10.84 -32.05 -17.31
CA TYR A 546 10.61 -30.62 -17.55
C TYR A 546 11.84 -29.92 -18.15
N SER A 547 12.91 -30.65 -18.46
CA SER A 547 14.15 -30.14 -19.08
C SER A 547 14.65 -31.07 -20.21
N ASN A 548 13.73 -31.49 -21.08
CA ASN A 548 14.04 -32.37 -22.20
C ASN A 548 14.86 -31.62 -23.28
N PRO A 549 16.06 -32.11 -23.66
CA PRO A 549 16.90 -31.47 -24.66
C PRO A 549 16.41 -31.63 -26.12
N ASP A 550 15.36 -32.43 -26.37
CA ASP A 550 14.79 -32.59 -27.70
C ASP A 550 14.16 -31.27 -28.19
N PRO A 551 14.66 -30.66 -29.30
CA PRO A 551 14.11 -29.41 -29.84
C PRO A 551 12.63 -29.50 -30.23
N ALA A 552 12.11 -30.70 -30.52
CA ALA A 552 10.69 -30.90 -30.82
C ALA A 552 9.77 -30.65 -29.62
N ILE A 553 10.32 -30.69 -28.40
CA ILE A 553 9.60 -30.41 -27.15
C ILE A 553 9.69 -28.91 -26.80
N GLY A 554 10.77 -28.24 -27.17
CA GLY A 554 10.92 -26.79 -27.03
C GLY A 554 11.19 -26.29 -25.61
N HIS A 555 11.81 -27.11 -24.74
CA HIS A 555 12.27 -26.64 -23.44
C HIS A 555 13.57 -25.84 -23.60
N ASP A 556 13.45 -24.52 -23.69
CA ASP A 556 14.58 -23.60 -23.82
C ASP A 556 14.61 -22.63 -22.63
N TYR A 557 15.67 -22.72 -21.83
CA TYR A 557 15.90 -21.88 -20.65
C TYR A 557 16.98 -20.81 -20.91
N SER A 558 17.29 -20.54 -22.19
CA SER A 558 18.26 -19.52 -22.58
C SER A 558 17.86 -18.12 -22.13
N ASP A 559 18.88 -17.29 -21.91
CA ASP A 559 18.73 -15.91 -21.52
C ASP A 559 17.96 -15.10 -22.56
N ARG A 560 17.06 -14.23 -22.10
CA ARG A 560 16.37 -13.24 -22.94
C ARG A 560 16.60 -11.83 -22.41
N THR A 561 16.80 -10.91 -23.34
CA THR A 561 17.15 -9.52 -23.03
C THR A 561 16.16 -8.59 -23.71
N TYR A 562 15.63 -7.65 -22.95
CA TYR A 562 14.69 -6.64 -23.39
C TYR A 562 15.24 -5.25 -23.07
N THR A 563 15.04 -4.31 -23.98
CA THR A 563 15.42 -2.92 -23.79
C THR A 563 14.32 -2.00 -24.29
N GLY A 564 14.23 -0.81 -23.70
CA GLY A 564 13.22 0.13 -24.13
C GLY A 564 13.22 1.43 -23.36
N TRP A 565 12.67 2.44 -24.00
CA TRP A 565 12.47 3.77 -23.46
C TRP A 565 11.04 3.99 -23.02
N SER A 566 10.88 4.71 -21.91
CA SER A 566 9.60 5.07 -21.30
C SER A 566 9.49 6.60 -21.18
N PRO A 567 9.08 7.32 -22.24
CA PRO A 567 8.89 8.77 -22.20
C PRO A 567 7.61 9.16 -21.45
N ARG A 568 7.67 10.29 -20.75
CA ARG A 568 6.53 10.88 -20.03
C ARG A 568 6.58 12.40 -20.09
N LEU A 569 5.42 13.03 -19.99
CA LEU A 569 5.25 14.46 -19.92
C LEU A 569 4.15 14.78 -18.91
N ALA A 570 4.49 15.54 -17.87
CA ALA A 570 3.54 16.10 -16.94
C ALA A 570 3.44 17.62 -17.12
N ALA A 571 2.26 18.17 -16.85
CA ALA A 571 2.00 19.59 -16.77
C ALA A 571 1.18 19.87 -15.52
N TYR A 572 1.58 20.89 -14.77
CA TYR A 572 0.89 21.40 -13.60
C TYR A 572 0.70 22.90 -13.77
N TRP A 573 -0.50 23.40 -13.47
CA TRP A 573 -0.82 24.82 -13.63
C TRP A 573 -1.69 25.31 -12.49
N THR A 574 -1.17 26.24 -11.70
CA THR A 574 -1.90 26.98 -10.68
C THR A 574 -2.68 28.11 -11.36
N ILE A 575 -3.95 27.88 -11.70
CA ILE A 575 -4.79 28.87 -12.39
C ILE A 575 -5.11 30.05 -11.46
N THR A 576 -5.39 29.72 -10.21
CA THR A 576 -5.60 30.66 -9.11
C THR A 576 -4.98 30.05 -7.85
N PRO A 577 -4.75 30.83 -6.77
CA PRO A 577 -4.26 30.26 -5.51
C PRO A 577 -5.10 29.09 -4.97
N ASN A 578 -6.37 29.02 -5.39
CA ASN A 578 -7.33 28.02 -4.94
C ASN A 578 -7.56 26.89 -5.95
N VAL A 579 -7.07 26.99 -7.19
CA VAL A 579 -7.37 26.04 -8.27
C VAL A 579 -6.10 25.71 -9.02
N ALA A 580 -5.71 24.44 -8.98
CA ALA A 580 -4.67 23.88 -9.81
C ALA A 580 -5.22 22.82 -10.76
N MET A 581 -4.66 22.75 -11.96
CA MET A 581 -4.92 21.69 -12.93
C MET A 581 -3.65 20.90 -13.21
N PHE A 582 -3.84 19.63 -13.58
CA PHE A 582 -2.74 18.78 -13.98
C PHE A 582 -3.11 17.90 -15.16
N ALA A 583 -2.08 17.55 -15.95
CA ALA A 583 -2.17 16.61 -17.05
C ALA A 583 -0.90 15.76 -17.10
N ASN A 584 -1.06 14.45 -17.24
CA ASN A 584 0.03 13.49 -17.40
C ASN A 584 -0.20 12.67 -18.66
N TRP A 585 0.85 12.54 -19.48
CA TRP A 585 0.95 11.56 -20.54
C TRP A 585 2.16 10.67 -20.29
N SER A 586 1.99 9.36 -20.41
CA SER A 586 3.09 8.41 -20.28
C SER A 586 2.96 7.27 -21.29
N ARG A 587 4.09 6.83 -21.84
CA ARG A 587 4.19 5.57 -22.60
C ARG A 587 5.27 4.72 -21.96
N THR A 588 4.92 3.57 -21.43
CA THR A 588 5.85 2.68 -20.70
C THR A 588 5.66 1.23 -21.15
N TRP A 589 6.49 0.34 -20.62
CA TRP A 589 6.50 -1.06 -21.02
C TRP A 589 6.94 -1.99 -19.88
N ARG A 590 6.63 -3.28 -20.00
CA ARG A 590 7.00 -4.34 -19.06
C ARG A 590 7.63 -5.51 -19.81
N ALA A 591 8.78 -5.98 -19.35
CA ALA A 591 9.38 -7.21 -19.84
C ALA A 591 8.58 -8.44 -19.33
N PRO A 592 8.53 -9.54 -20.10
CA PRO A 592 7.94 -10.78 -19.59
C PRO A 592 8.61 -11.23 -18.29
N VAL A 593 7.83 -11.74 -17.34
CA VAL A 593 8.32 -12.29 -16.06
C VAL A 593 8.86 -13.72 -16.23
N ILE A 594 9.44 -14.28 -15.15
CA ILE A 594 10.06 -15.61 -15.20
C ILE A 594 9.01 -16.68 -15.53
N ASP A 595 7.81 -16.60 -14.95
CA ASP A 595 6.70 -17.53 -15.23
C ASP A 595 6.28 -17.51 -16.69
N GLU A 596 6.10 -16.32 -17.26
CA GLU A 596 5.64 -16.15 -18.65
C GLU A 596 6.61 -16.79 -19.66
N GLN A 597 7.92 -16.67 -19.43
CA GLN A 597 8.93 -17.21 -20.34
C GLN A 597 9.23 -18.68 -20.10
N TYR A 598 9.44 -19.10 -18.85
CA TYR A 598 10.10 -20.39 -18.56
C TYR A 598 9.17 -21.47 -18.00
N GLU A 599 7.86 -21.18 -17.81
CA GLU A 599 6.91 -22.21 -17.38
C GLU A 599 6.73 -23.29 -18.48
N VAL A 600 6.77 -24.56 -18.07
CA VAL A 600 6.56 -25.72 -18.95
C VAL A 600 5.54 -26.71 -18.35
N GLN A 601 4.71 -27.34 -19.19
CA GLN A 601 3.75 -28.38 -18.74
C GLN A 601 4.34 -29.81 -18.74
N GLY A 602 5.59 -29.98 -19.17
CA GLY A 602 6.20 -31.30 -19.37
C GLY A 602 5.97 -31.81 -20.78
N LEU A 603 5.38 -33.00 -20.94
CA LEU A 603 5.14 -33.62 -22.26
C LEU A 603 3.63 -33.65 -22.57
N GLY A 604 3.17 -32.90 -23.58
CA GLY A 604 1.77 -32.64 -23.90
C GLY A 604 1.57 -31.88 -25.23
N SER A 605 0.45 -31.16 -25.39
CA SER A 605 0.19 -30.36 -26.61
C SER A 605 0.78 -28.93 -26.57
N ARG A 606 1.20 -28.48 -25.39
CA ARG A 606 1.91 -27.20 -25.16
C ARG A 606 3.08 -27.46 -24.22
N THR A 607 4.24 -27.70 -24.81
CA THR A 607 5.43 -28.16 -24.09
C THR A 607 6.50 -27.09 -24.00
N ALA A 608 6.49 -26.10 -24.90
CA ALA A 608 7.60 -25.19 -25.04
C ALA A 608 7.58 -24.05 -24.03
N THR A 609 8.77 -23.53 -23.73
CA THR A 609 8.96 -22.21 -23.12
C THR A 609 8.48 -21.11 -24.10
N SER A 610 8.24 -19.91 -23.59
CA SER A 610 7.68 -18.77 -24.32
C SER A 610 8.73 -17.67 -24.47
N LEU A 611 9.77 -17.93 -25.27
CA LEU A 611 10.90 -17.01 -25.41
C LEU A 611 10.71 -15.92 -26.46
N ASP A 612 9.66 -16.04 -27.29
CA ASP A 612 9.33 -15.11 -28.37
C ASP A 612 8.16 -14.19 -27.97
N LEU A 613 8.13 -13.78 -26.69
CA LEU A 613 7.16 -12.83 -26.17
C LEU A 613 7.64 -11.39 -26.39
N ASP A 614 6.74 -10.57 -26.94
CA ASP A 614 6.91 -9.13 -27.01
C ASP A 614 6.63 -8.48 -25.64
N PRO A 615 7.32 -7.40 -25.27
CA PRO A 615 7.02 -6.66 -24.05
C PRO A 615 5.64 -5.99 -24.12
N GLU A 616 4.86 -6.08 -23.04
CA GLU A 616 3.61 -5.34 -22.91
C GLU A 616 3.89 -3.84 -22.87
N ARG A 617 2.98 -3.03 -23.42
CA ARG A 617 3.12 -1.57 -23.45
C ARG A 617 1.84 -0.89 -22.99
N ILE A 618 1.98 0.18 -22.21
CA ILE A 618 0.86 1.05 -21.82
C ILE A 618 1.07 2.45 -22.33
N THR A 619 0.00 3.06 -22.85
CA THR A 619 -0.11 4.51 -23.05
C THR A 619 -1.20 5.03 -22.11
N SER A 620 -0.83 5.94 -21.21
CA SER A 620 -1.73 6.51 -20.20
C SER A 620 -1.86 8.02 -20.38
N ILE A 621 -3.09 8.51 -20.26
CA ILE A 621 -3.43 9.93 -20.13
C ILE A 621 -4.22 10.10 -18.83
N THR A 622 -3.76 11.00 -17.98
CA THR A 622 -4.48 11.39 -16.75
C THR A 622 -4.65 12.91 -16.74
N LEU A 623 -5.87 13.39 -16.49
CA LEU A 623 -6.19 14.80 -16.36
C LEU A 623 -6.90 15.02 -15.03
N GLY A 624 -6.69 16.15 -14.38
CA GLY A 624 -7.41 16.43 -13.16
C GLY A 624 -7.25 17.85 -12.66
N ASN A 625 -7.93 18.12 -11.56
CA ASN A 625 -7.82 19.38 -10.84
C ASN A 625 -7.78 19.13 -9.34
N VAL A 626 -7.16 20.07 -8.64
CA VAL A 626 -7.29 20.23 -7.20
C VAL A 626 -7.82 21.63 -6.94
N THR A 627 -8.83 21.72 -6.10
CA THR A 627 -9.43 22.99 -5.72
C THR A 627 -9.56 23.06 -4.21
N SER A 628 -8.98 24.10 -3.61
CA SER A 628 -8.96 24.32 -2.17
C SER A 628 -9.75 25.59 -1.85
N PHE A 629 -10.64 25.50 -0.88
CA PHE A 629 -11.41 26.62 -0.36
C PHE A 629 -11.15 26.71 1.14
N GLY A 630 -10.87 27.91 1.64
CA GLY A 630 -10.88 28.22 3.08
C GLY A 630 -12.14 28.99 3.45
N ASP A 631 -12.50 28.96 4.74
CA ASP A 631 -13.60 29.73 5.31
C ASP A 631 -14.96 29.49 4.59
N VAL A 632 -15.24 28.24 4.23
CA VAL A 632 -16.41 27.83 3.46
C VAL A 632 -17.71 27.94 4.26
N PHE A 633 -17.73 27.41 5.49
CA PHE A 633 -18.91 27.47 6.36
C PHE A 633 -18.65 28.26 7.65
N THR A 634 -17.43 28.18 8.16
CA THR A 634 -16.98 28.76 9.43
C THR A 634 -15.53 29.23 9.30
N HIS A 635 -15.14 30.20 10.12
CA HIS A 635 -13.77 30.70 10.07
C HIS A 635 -12.76 29.61 10.45
N GLY A 636 -11.72 29.44 9.62
CA GLY A 636 -10.66 28.45 9.80
C GLY A 636 -11.02 27.03 9.38
N ASP A 637 -12.15 26.82 8.69
CA ASP A 637 -12.41 25.56 8.00
C ASP A 637 -11.79 25.53 6.60
N ASN A 638 -11.62 24.33 6.07
CA ASN A 638 -11.15 24.10 4.72
C ASN A 638 -11.97 23.02 4.01
N LEU A 639 -12.09 23.16 2.70
CA LEU A 639 -12.65 22.16 1.79
C LEU A 639 -11.71 22.00 0.60
N GLN A 640 -11.24 20.78 0.38
CA GLN A 640 -10.46 20.43 -0.80
C GLN A 640 -11.26 19.46 -1.68
N LEU A 641 -11.36 19.78 -2.96
CA LEU A 641 -11.94 18.93 -4.00
C LEU A 641 -10.83 18.47 -4.96
N ARG A 642 -10.78 17.18 -5.25
CA ARG A 642 -9.88 16.62 -6.27
C ARG A 642 -10.72 15.86 -7.28
N THR A 643 -10.48 16.07 -8.57
CA THR A 643 -11.06 15.22 -9.61
C THR A 643 -9.98 14.69 -10.53
N THR A 644 -10.15 13.46 -11.01
CA THR A 644 -9.22 12.81 -11.92
C THR A 644 -9.97 12.01 -12.97
N LEU A 645 -9.62 12.25 -14.23
CA LEU A 645 -10.01 11.45 -15.39
C LEU A 645 -8.79 10.68 -15.86
N PHE A 646 -8.97 9.42 -16.24
CA PHE A 646 -7.88 8.62 -16.79
C PHE A 646 -8.32 7.77 -17.98
N HIS A 647 -7.38 7.55 -18.89
CA HIS A 647 -7.51 6.69 -20.06
C HIS A 647 -6.20 5.95 -20.28
N ASN A 648 -6.26 4.62 -20.26
CA ASN A 648 -5.13 3.71 -20.38
C ASN A 648 -5.40 2.76 -21.55
N LYS A 649 -4.42 2.62 -22.46
CA LYS A 649 -4.42 1.63 -23.51
C LYS A 649 -3.20 0.72 -23.33
N VAL A 650 -3.44 -0.57 -23.15
CA VAL A 650 -2.42 -1.62 -23.11
C VAL A 650 -2.36 -2.30 -24.47
N GLU A 651 -1.17 -2.58 -24.94
CA GLU A 651 -0.85 -3.30 -26.18
C GLU A 651 0.03 -4.51 -25.82
N ASP A 652 -0.11 -5.57 -26.63
CA ASP A 652 0.68 -6.80 -26.53
C ASP A 652 0.55 -7.54 -25.18
N GLU A 653 -0.65 -7.58 -24.56
CA GLU A 653 -0.89 -8.27 -23.28
C GLU A 653 -0.37 -9.72 -23.34
N ILE A 654 0.45 -10.11 -22.38
CA ILE A 654 1.00 -11.46 -22.27
C ILE A 654 0.01 -12.29 -21.48
N PHE A 655 -0.41 -13.40 -22.07
CA PHE A 655 -1.39 -14.26 -21.44
C PHE A 655 -1.04 -15.73 -21.58
N LYS A 656 -1.38 -16.51 -20.55
CA LYS A 656 -1.22 -17.96 -20.59
C LYS A 656 -2.08 -18.52 -21.69
N ALA A 657 -1.47 -19.23 -22.63
CA ALA A 657 -2.10 -19.70 -23.85
C ALA A 657 -3.01 -20.92 -23.57
N THR A 658 -4.07 -20.71 -22.81
CA THR A 658 -5.12 -21.67 -22.51
C THR A 658 -6.25 -21.60 -23.55
N GLY A 659 -7.12 -22.62 -23.59
CA GLY A 659 -8.22 -22.70 -24.56
C GLY A 659 -7.75 -22.92 -26.00
N VAL A 660 -7.98 -21.94 -26.87
CA VAL A 660 -7.74 -22.07 -28.32
C VAL A 660 -6.25 -21.94 -28.65
N GLY A 661 -5.71 -23.02 -29.22
CA GLY A 661 -4.35 -23.23 -29.70
C GLY A 661 -3.88 -22.23 -30.75
N CYS A 662 -4.66 -22.09 -31.80
CA CYS A 662 -4.33 -21.39 -33.02
C CYS A 662 -5.62 -20.90 -33.72
N GLN A 663 -5.48 -19.92 -34.63
CA GLN A 663 -6.62 -19.36 -35.35
C GLN A 663 -7.43 -20.42 -36.11
N ASN A 664 -6.77 -21.40 -36.75
CA ASN A 664 -7.45 -22.45 -37.50
C ASN A 664 -8.34 -23.34 -36.60
N GLN A 665 -7.95 -23.53 -35.34
CA GLN A 665 -8.78 -24.24 -34.37
C GLN A 665 -10.06 -23.47 -34.05
N ALA A 666 -9.97 -22.14 -33.90
CA ALA A 666 -11.14 -21.28 -33.69
C ALA A 666 -12.13 -21.40 -34.86
N VAL A 667 -11.65 -21.57 -36.09
CA VAL A 667 -12.52 -21.67 -37.27
C VAL A 667 -13.15 -23.05 -37.40
N ASN A 668 -12.38 -24.12 -37.21
CA ASN A 668 -12.80 -25.48 -37.62
C ASN A 668 -13.26 -26.38 -36.46
N GLY A 669 -13.16 -25.97 -35.20
CA GLY A 669 -13.70 -26.77 -34.08
C GLY A 669 -12.84 -27.96 -33.63
N GLY A 670 -11.68 -28.20 -34.25
CA GLY A 670 -10.83 -29.36 -33.97
C GLY A 670 -10.09 -29.31 -32.63
N THR A 671 -9.42 -30.41 -32.28
CA THR A 671 -8.44 -30.43 -31.19
C THR A 671 -7.19 -29.62 -31.57
N ILE A 672 -6.41 -29.17 -30.58
CA ILE A 672 -5.10 -28.52 -30.84
C ILE A 672 -4.25 -29.40 -31.77
N SER A 673 -4.16 -30.71 -31.49
CA SER A 673 -3.35 -31.66 -32.27
C SER A 673 -3.83 -31.87 -33.72
N SER A 674 -5.10 -31.60 -34.03
CA SER A 674 -5.67 -31.83 -35.37
C SER A 674 -5.84 -30.55 -36.18
N ALA A 675 -6.00 -29.41 -35.51
CA ALA A 675 -6.28 -28.13 -36.15
C ALA A 675 -5.10 -27.17 -36.17
N CYS A 676 -4.13 -27.31 -35.25
CA CYS A 676 -2.98 -26.42 -35.18
C CYS A 676 -1.76 -26.98 -35.92
N PRO A 677 -0.86 -26.10 -36.40
CA PRO A 677 0.38 -26.53 -37.01
C PRO A 677 1.15 -27.49 -36.08
N PRO A 678 1.74 -28.56 -36.62
CA PRO A 678 2.58 -29.45 -35.82
C PRO A 678 3.83 -28.70 -35.35
N GLY A 679 4.20 -28.90 -34.09
CA GLY A 679 5.38 -28.27 -33.49
C GLY A 679 5.21 -28.01 -32.00
N ALA A 680 6.30 -27.58 -31.36
CA ALA A 680 6.28 -27.17 -29.97
C ALA A 680 5.48 -25.87 -29.83
N MET A 681 4.47 -25.86 -28.97
CA MET A 681 3.65 -24.67 -28.70
C MET A 681 3.99 -24.11 -27.33
N SER A 682 4.23 -22.80 -27.27
CA SER A 682 4.54 -22.09 -26.03
C SER A 682 3.36 -22.03 -25.06
N ASN A 683 3.69 -21.92 -23.77
CA ASN A 683 2.72 -21.82 -22.68
C ASN A 683 2.10 -20.43 -22.52
N TYR A 684 2.79 -19.38 -22.94
CA TYR A 684 2.30 -18.00 -22.98
C TYR A 684 2.40 -17.45 -24.41
N ARG A 685 1.62 -16.41 -24.68
CA ARG A 685 1.60 -15.67 -25.95
C ARG A 685 1.16 -14.24 -25.70
N ASN A 686 1.53 -13.33 -26.60
CA ASN A 686 0.88 -12.02 -26.68
C ASN A 686 -0.55 -12.19 -27.27
N ILE A 687 -1.51 -11.49 -26.69
CA ILE A 687 -2.91 -11.41 -27.13
C ILE A 687 -3.29 -9.95 -27.43
N GLY A 688 -4.57 -9.70 -27.73
CA GLY A 688 -5.07 -8.35 -28.00
C GLY A 688 -4.85 -7.39 -26.83
N GLY A 689 -4.95 -6.09 -27.11
CA GLY A 689 -4.78 -5.07 -26.08
C GLY A 689 -6.03 -4.89 -25.20
N MET A 690 -5.91 -4.05 -24.16
CA MET A 690 -7.06 -3.60 -23.39
C MET A 690 -7.09 -2.09 -23.20
N THR A 691 -8.30 -1.52 -23.22
CA THR A 691 -8.53 -0.09 -22.95
C THR A 691 -9.32 0.06 -21.66
N ILE A 692 -8.76 0.79 -20.68
CA ILE A 692 -9.39 1.09 -19.40
C ILE A 692 -9.52 2.60 -19.23
N LYS A 693 -10.71 3.08 -18.84
CA LYS A 693 -10.96 4.50 -18.57
C LYS A 693 -11.85 4.69 -17.35
N GLY A 694 -11.73 5.83 -16.70
CA GLY A 694 -12.50 6.10 -15.51
C GLY A 694 -12.42 7.54 -15.01
N PHE A 695 -13.10 7.74 -13.89
CA PHE A 695 -13.23 9.02 -13.20
C PHE A 695 -13.19 8.79 -11.69
N GLU A 696 -12.45 9.63 -10.99
CA GLU A 696 -12.36 9.71 -9.54
C GLU A 696 -12.71 11.13 -9.08
N ALA A 697 -13.48 11.24 -8.01
CA ALA A 697 -13.78 12.51 -7.34
C ALA A 697 -13.60 12.34 -5.84
N GLU A 698 -12.87 13.25 -5.21
CA GLU A 698 -12.55 13.23 -3.79
C GLU A 698 -12.84 14.60 -3.18
N SER A 699 -13.40 14.60 -1.98
CA SER A 699 -13.70 15.79 -1.20
C SER A 699 -13.19 15.57 0.21
N PHE A 700 -12.50 16.56 0.77
CA PHE A 700 -11.97 16.55 2.13
C PHE A 700 -12.38 17.85 2.81
N TYR A 701 -13.06 17.75 3.93
CA TYR A 701 -13.48 18.88 4.74
C TYR A 701 -12.86 18.74 6.13
N ASP A 702 -12.27 19.81 6.63
CA ASP A 702 -11.74 19.87 7.99
C ASP A 702 -12.06 21.20 8.65
N SER A 703 -12.39 21.14 9.93
CA SER A 703 -12.64 22.31 10.78
C SER A 703 -12.19 22.00 12.21
N THR A 704 -12.37 22.97 13.11
CA THR A 704 -12.08 22.80 14.54
C THR A 704 -12.86 21.65 15.18
N TYR A 705 -14.11 21.40 14.74
CA TYR A 705 -15.02 20.46 15.40
C TYR A 705 -15.51 19.33 14.52
N VAL A 706 -15.48 19.49 13.20
CA VAL A 706 -16.03 18.52 12.24
C VAL A 706 -15.01 18.26 11.16
N PHE A 707 -14.90 17.01 10.75
CA PHE A 707 -14.13 16.60 9.58
C PHE A 707 -14.93 15.58 8.78
N GLY A 708 -14.64 15.49 7.49
CA GLY A 708 -15.28 14.51 6.65
C GLY A 708 -14.58 14.34 5.32
N SER A 709 -14.82 13.21 4.68
CA SER A 709 -14.41 12.97 3.30
C SER A 709 -15.46 12.19 2.52
N VAL A 710 -15.51 12.47 1.23
CA VAL A 710 -16.32 11.72 0.27
C VAL A 710 -15.43 11.39 -0.91
N SER A 711 -15.30 10.12 -1.24
CA SER A 711 -14.54 9.66 -2.38
C SER A 711 -15.41 8.78 -3.27
N PHE A 712 -15.36 9.03 -4.57
CA PHE A 712 -16.08 8.33 -5.62
C PHE A 712 -15.08 7.81 -6.67
N ALA A 713 -15.26 6.56 -7.10
CA ALA A 713 -14.47 5.98 -8.18
C ALA A 713 -15.35 5.17 -9.14
N TYR A 714 -15.17 5.41 -10.43
CA TYR A 714 -15.80 4.68 -11.53
C TYR A 714 -14.75 4.27 -12.57
N THR A 715 -14.73 2.99 -12.92
CA THR A 715 -13.81 2.43 -13.92
C THR A 715 -14.58 1.54 -14.90
N THR A 716 -14.15 1.52 -16.16
CA THR A 716 -14.65 0.59 -17.17
C THR A 716 -13.53 0.24 -18.15
N GLY A 717 -13.54 -0.98 -18.69
CA GLY A 717 -12.58 -1.34 -19.74
C GLY A 717 -13.06 -2.47 -20.63
N LYS A 718 -12.45 -2.57 -21.82
CA LYS A 718 -12.69 -3.64 -22.80
C LYS A 718 -11.35 -4.23 -23.24
N HIS A 719 -11.37 -5.51 -23.58
CA HIS A 719 -10.24 -6.24 -24.11
C HIS A 719 -10.52 -6.64 -25.57
N GLU A 720 -9.50 -6.56 -26.42
CA GLU A 720 -9.55 -6.91 -27.84
C GLU A 720 -9.45 -8.43 -28.01
N GLY A 721 -10.51 -9.07 -28.50
CA GLY A 721 -10.65 -10.53 -28.46
C GLY A 721 -10.93 -11.10 -27.06
N ALA A 722 -11.14 -12.41 -26.95
CA ALA A 722 -11.32 -13.12 -25.69
C ALA A 722 -10.00 -13.68 -25.16
N TYR A 723 -9.86 -13.86 -23.84
CA TYR A 723 -8.59 -14.27 -23.21
C TYR A 723 -8.14 -15.67 -23.64
N THR A 724 -9.03 -16.66 -23.59
CA THR A 724 -8.70 -18.03 -24.03
C THR A 724 -8.92 -18.25 -25.53
N ASN A 725 -9.60 -17.30 -26.21
CA ASN A 725 -9.74 -17.25 -27.66
C ASN A 725 -9.46 -15.84 -28.22
N PRO A 726 -8.18 -15.49 -28.47
CA PRO A 726 -7.80 -14.15 -28.95
C PRO A 726 -8.37 -13.78 -30.32
N TRP A 727 -8.86 -14.76 -31.08
CA TRP A 727 -9.52 -14.55 -32.38
C TRP A 727 -11.05 -14.45 -32.26
N GLY A 728 -11.57 -14.53 -31.03
CA GLY A 728 -12.97 -14.30 -30.71
C GLY A 728 -13.35 -12.81 -30.70
N PRO A 729 -14.60 -12.48 -30.31
CA PRO A 729 -15.04 -11.10 -30.20
C PRO A 729 -14.41 -10.40 -28.99
N ASP A 730 -14.42 -9.06 -29.01
CA ASP A 730 -14.03 -8.24 -27.86
C ASP A 730 -14.91 -8.52 -26.64
N VAL A 731 -14.26 -8.64 -25.48
CA VAL A 731 -14.92 -8.87 -24.19
C VAL A 731 -14.70 -7.70 -23.23
N TRP A 732 -15.36 -7.72 -22.08
CA TRP A 732 -15.01 -6.81 -20.99
C TRP A 732 -13.60 -7.12 -20.50
N ALA A 733 -12.82 -6.09 -20.18
CA ALA A 733 -11.51 -6.30 -19.56
C ALA A 733 -11.67 -7.00 -18.21
N ARG A 734 -10.70 -7.84 -17.85
CA ARG A 734 -10.61 -8.46 -16.52
C ARG A 734 -10.34 -7.40 -15.44
N ASP A 735 -10.67 -7.76 -14.20
CA ASP A 735 -10.26 -7.02 -12.99
C ASP A 735 -10.76 -5.56 -12.88
N ILE A 736 -11.77 -5.18 -13.67
CA ILE A 736 -12.42 -3.88 -13.58
C ILE A 736 -13.21 -3.77 -12.27
N PRO A 737 -12.82 -2.86 -11.33
CA PRO A 737 -13.54 -2.72 -10.08
C PRO A 737 -14.92 -2.10 -10.30
N PRO A 738 -15.94 -2.48 -9.51
CA PRO A 738 -17.24 -1.83 -9.56
C PRO A 738 -17.15 -0.40 -9.05
N THR A 739 -18.19 0.39 -9.34
CA THR A 739 -18.33 1.75 -8.79
C THR A 739 -18.28 1.73 -7.27
N LYS A 740 -17.50 2.64 -6.69
CA LYS A 740 -17.21 2.67 -5.26
C LYS A 740 -17.40 4.08 -4.69
N TRP A 741 -18.05 4.15 -3.54
CA TRP A 741 -18.08 5.33 -2.67
C TRP A 741 -17.43 5.00 -1.33
N VAL A 742 -16.63 5.91 -0.81
CA VAL A 742 -16.14 5.90 0.58
C VAL A 742 -16.53 7.23 1.20
N VAL A 743 -17.20 7.17 2.35
CA VAL A 743 -17.64 8.36 3.09
C VAL A 743 -17.14 8.26 4.51
N VAL A 744 -16.51 9.31 5.01
CA VAL A 744 -16.11 9.47 6.41
C VAL A 744 -16.72 10.75 6.93
N LEU A 745 -17.32 10.69 8.12
CA LEU A 745 -17.83 11.86 8.83
C LEU A 745 -17.46 11.73 10.30
N GLY A 746 -16.90 12.76 10.90
CA GLY A 746 -16.51 12.73 12.29
C GLY A 746 -16.50 14.09 12.95
N THR A 747 -16.38 14.05 14.27
CA THR A 747 -16.27 15.23 15.12
C THR A 747 -15.04 15.13 16.01
N LYS A 748 -14.35 16.26 16.15
CA LYS A 748 -13.28 16.48 17.10
C LYS A 748 -13.89 17.07 18.37
N ILE A 749 -13.43 16.61 19.52
CA ILE A 749 -13.78 17.10 20.84
C ILE A 749 -12.50 17.63 21.49
N PRO A 750 -12.06 18.87 21.15
CA PRO A 750 -10.75 19.37 21.56
C PRO A 750 -10.54 19.39 23.08
N SER A 751 -11.60 19.63 23.85
CA SER A 751 -11.55 19.64 25.32
C SER A 751 -11.17 18.29 25.93
N LEU A 752 -11.34 17.19 25.19
CA LEU A 752 -10.99 15.83 25.62
C LEU A 752 -9.80 15.25 24.87
N ASP A 753 -9.26 15.96 23.88
CA ASP A 753 -8.33 15.44 22.88
C ASP A 753 -8.82 14.09 22.32
N ALA A 754 -10.08 14.12 21.85
CA ALA A 754 -10.78 12.96 21.34
C ALA A 754 -11.42 13.27 19.99
N GLN A 755 -11.64 12.23 19.20
CA GLN A 755 -12.44 12.29 17.98
C GLN A 755 -13.31 11.04 17.88
N VAL A 756 -14.49 11.19 17.30
CA VAL A 756 -15.41 10.09 16.99
C VAL A 756 -15.93 10.26 15.58
N GLY A 757 -16.17 9.16 14.88
CA GLY A 757 -16.67 9.23 13.52
C GLY A 757 -17.32 7.96 13.03
N TRP A 758 -17.92 8.09 11.87
CA TRP A 758 -18.56 7.06 11.09
C TRP A 758 -17.87 6.96 9.74
N GLN A 759 -17.82 5.73 9.22
CA GLN A 759 -17.37 5.45 7.87
C GLN A 759 -18.37 4.55 7.16
N GLY A 760 -18.66 4.85 5.90
CA GLY A 760 -19.44 3.99 4.99
C GLY A 760 -18.68 3.71 3.71
N GLN A 761 -18.63 2.45 3.29
CA GLN A 761 -18.18 2.05 1.95
C GLN A 761 -19.37 1.48 1.19
N PHE A 762 -19.65 1.98 0.00
CA PHE A 762 -20.77 1.54 -0.84
C PHE A 762 -20.23 1.05 -2.17
N ILE A 763 -20.47 -0.23 -2.46
CA ILE A 763 -19.90 -0.94 -3.60
C ILE A 763 -21.01 -1.35 -4.56
N GLY A 764 -20.83 -0.99 -5.84
CA GLY A 764 -21.70 -1.36 -6.95
C GLY A 764 -21.69 -2.87 -7.23
N ALA A 765 -22.63 -3.31 -8.05
CA ALA A 765 -22.62 -4.69 -8.56
C ALA A 765 -21.61 -4.79 -9.70
N THR A 766 -20.83 -5.87 -9.70
CA THR A 766 -19.98 -6.18 -10.85
C THR A 766 -20.83 -6.87 -11.91
N SER A 767 -21.05 -6.16 -13.01
CA SER A 767 -21.93 -6.57 -14.12
C SER A 767 -21.20 -6.61 -15.47
N ARG A 768 -19.92 -6.22 -15.49
CA ARG A 768 -19.06 -6.15 -16.67
C ARG A 768 -17.89 -7.09 -16.42
N LEU A 769 -18.06 -8.34 -16.82
CA LEU A 769 -17.08 -9.41 -16.59
C LEU A 769 -16.66 -9.95 -17.95
N PRO A 770 -15.37 -10.30 -18.13
CA PRO A 770 -14.97 -11.06 -19.31
C PRO A 770 -15.80 -12.35 -19.36
N SER A 771 -16.23 -12.73 -20.56
CA SER A 771 -16.82 -14.03 -20.75
C SER A 771 -16.43 -14.59 -22.10
N ASP A 772 -16.01 -15.85 -22.07
CA ASP A 772 -15.65 -16.59 -23.27
C ASP A 772 -16.88 -17.32 -23.87
N LYS A 773 -18.08 -16.99 -23.38
CA LYS A 773 -19.37 -17.41 -23.93
C LYS A 773 -20.00 -16.31 -24.78
N TYR A 774 -19.89 -16.43 -26.09
CA TYR A 774 -20.46 -15.50 -27.07
C TYR A 774 -21.43 -16.20 -28.02
N SER A 775 -22.45 -15.48 -28.51
CA SER A 775 -23.52 -16.02 -29.37
C SER A 775 -23.16 -16.09 -30.86
N GLY A 776 -21.94 -15.73 -31.25
CA GLY A 776 -21.46 -15.74 -32.64
C GLY A 776 -19.97 -15.37 -32.75
N GLY A 777 -19.31 -15.79 -33.83
CA GLY A 777 -17.87 -15.63 -34.08
C GLY A 777 -17.09 -16.96 -34.10
N PRO A 778 -15.82 -16.98 -34.55
CA PRO A 778 -14.97 -18.18 -34.53
C PRO A 778 -14.80 -18.72 -33.11
N GLY A 779 -14.94 -20.04 -32.92
CA GLY A 779 -14.58 -20.72 -31.66
C GLY A 779 -15.60 -20.60 -30.53
N THR A 780 -16.82 -20.13 -30.80
CA THR A 780 -17.93 -19.99 -29.83
C THR A 780 -18.25 -21.24 -29.00
N SER A 781 -17.94 -22.43 -29.51
CA SER A 781 -18.13 -23.72 -28.83
C SER A 781 -16.88 -24.29 -28.15
N ILE A 782 -15.73 -23.60 -28.24
CA ILE A 782 -14.41 -24.07 -27.78
C ILE A 782 -13.81 -23.16 -26.69
N GLY A 783 -14.37 -21.96 -26.48
CA GLY A 783 -13.98 -21.07 -25.38
C GLY A 783 -14.13 -21.75 -24.01
N ASP A 784 -13.18 -21.51 -23.10
CA ASP A 784 -13.16 -22.19 -21.80
C ASP A 784 -14.07 -21.50 -20.78
N LEU A 785 -15.01 -22.26 -20.21
CA LEU A 785 -15.91 -21.83 -19.12
C LEU A 785 -15.14 -21.50 -17.83
N PHE A 786 -13.89 -21.96 -17.68
CA PHE A 786 -13.11 -21.79 -16.46
C PHE A 786 -12.65 -20.34 -16.21
N TYR A 787 -12.74 -19.46 -17.21
CA TYR A 787 -12.24 -18.08 -17.13
C TYR A 787 -13.31 -17.00 -16.93
N ASP A 788 -14.59 -17.38 -16.82
CA ASP A 788 -15.65 -16.44 -16.44
C ASP A 788 -15.37 -15.91 -15.03
N GLN A 789 -15.04 -14.63 -14.92
CA GLN A 789 -14.93 -13.97 -13.62
C GLN A 789 -16.30 -13.93 -12.93
N TYR A 790 -16.29 -13.86 -11.61
CA TYR A 790 -17.52 -13.90 -10.83
C TYR A 790 -17.95 -12.50 -10.39
N GLY A 791 -19.25 -12.21 -10.57
CA GLY A 791 -19.84 -10.96 -10.12
C GLY A 791 -20.16 -10.95 -8.62
N ASN A 792 -20.26 -9.74 -8.07
CA ASN A 792 -20.88 -9.48 -6.77
C ASN A 792 -22.18 -8.67 -6.92
N LYS A 793 -23.10 -8.85 -5.98
CA LYS A 793 -24.25 -7.95 -5.78
C LYS A 793 -23.78 -6.63 -5.17
N ARG A 794 -24.61 -5.58 -5.27
CA ARG A 794 -24.36 -4.32 -4.55
C ARG A 794 -24.30 -4.59 -3.04
N TYR A 795 -23.39 -3.94 -2.33
CA TYR A 795 -23.28 -4.05 -0.88
C TYR A 795 -22.74 -2.77 -0.27
N ASN A 796 -22.87 -2.65 1.06
CA ASN A 796 -22.17 -1.62 1.82
C ASN A 796 -21.63 -2.19 3.12
N THR A 797 -20.52 -1.61 3.59
CA THR A 797 -20.01 -1.80 4.94
C THR A 797 -20.04 -0.46 5.65
N GLN A 798 -20.39 -0.48 6.92
CA GLN A 798 -20.39 0.71 7.76
C GLN A 798 -19.60 0.43 9.02
N GLY A 799 -18.98 1.45 9.56
CA GLY A 799 -18.19 1.36 10.77
C GLY A 799 -18.26 2.63 11.60
N LEU A 800 -17.84 2.48 12.84
CA LEU A 800 -17.66 3.57 13.79
C LEU A 800 -16.22 3.55 14.26
N PHE A 801 -15.65 4.71 14.53
CA PHE A 801 -14.34 4.82 15.14
C PHE A 801 -14.31 5.93 16.18
N ALA A 802 -13.38 5.79 17.12
CA ALA A 802 -13.07 6.78 18.13
C ALA A 802 -11.57 6.70 18.43
N SER A 803 -10.94 7.85 18.62
CA SER A 803 -9.61 7.93 19.22
C SER A 803 -9.61 8.94 20.36
N TRP A 804 -8.84 8.66 21.39
CA TRP A 804 -8.81 9.46 22.61
C TRP A 804 -7.41 9.49 23.22
N LYS A 805 -6.92 10.69 23.50
CA LYS A 805 -5.66 10.94 24.21
C LYS A 805 -5.96 11.60 25.56
N PRO A 806 -6.16 10.80 26.63
CA PRO A 806 -6.48 11.33 27.95
C PRO A 806 -5.47 12.38 28.46
N GLN A 807 -6.01 13.51 28.93
CA GLN A 807 -5.24 14.62 29.50
C GLN A 807 -5.04 14.49 31.02
N GLN A 808 -5.72 13.54 31.67
CA GLN A 808 -5.57 13.31 33.10
C GLN A 808 -4.13 12.91 33.44
N ALA A 809 -3.55 13.49 34.49
CA ALA A 809 -2.13 13.30 34.83
C ALA A 809 -1.71 11.83 34.96
N TYR A 810 -2.56 10.98 35.55
CA TYR A 810 -2.29 9.54 35.72
C TYR A 810 -2.41 8.74 34.41
N LEU A 811 -3.10 9.26 33.39
CA LEU A 811 -3.22 8.67 32.05
C LEU A 811 -2.42 9.43 30.98
N LYS A 812 -1.65 10.46 31.35
CA LYS A 812 -0.83 11.24 30.41
C LYS A 812 0.09 10.32 29.62
N GLY A 813 0.08 10.44 28.29
CA GLY A 813 0.85 9.58 27.41
C GLY A 813 0.18 8.24 27.08
N THR A 814 -1.10 8.07 27.40
CA THR A 814 -1.92 6.98 26.88
C THR A 814 -2.67 7.44 25.64
N GLU A 815 -2.83 6.54 24.67
CA GLU A 815 -3.70 6.70 23.52
C GLU A 815 -4.64 5.49 23.43
N VAL A 816 -5.91 5.73 23.14
CA VAL A 816 -6.92 4.68 23.00
C VAL A 816 -7.59 4.82 21.64
N ASN A 817 -7.56 3.76 20.83
CA ASN A 817 -8.26 3.69 19.55
C ASN A 817 -9.31 2.60 19.60
N PHE A 818 -10.52 2.91 19.14
CA PHE A 818 -11.63 1.98 19.06
C PHE A 818 -12.25 2.06 17.67
N THR A 819 -12.44 0.92 17.01
CA THR A 819 -13.05 0.85 15.68
C THR A 819 -13.99 -0.34 15.60
N VAL A 820 -15.14 -0.20 14.94
CA VAL A 820 -16.05 -1.31 14.63
C VAL A 820 -16.21 -1.40 13.14
N ASP A 821 -15.69 -2.48 12.55
CA ASP A 821 -15.87 -2.80 11.14
C ASP A 821 -17.13 -3.64 10.93
N ASN A 822 -17.76 -3.47 9.76
CA ASN A 822 -18.98 -4.16 9.37
C ASN A 822 -20.06 -4.11 10.48
N LEU A 823 -20.38 -2.90 10.95
CA LEU A 823 -21.27 -2.60 12.06
C LEU A 823 -22.60 -3.36 11.97
N PHE A 824 -23.19 -3.51 10.79
CA PHE A 824 -24.47 -4.22 10.60
C PHE A 824 -24.33 -5.72 10.33
N ASN A 825 -23.10 -6.24 10.38
CA ASN A 825 -22.79 -7.65 10.08
C ASN A 825 -23.35 -8.07 8.70
N ASN A 826 -23.19 -7.20 7.71
CA ASN A 826 -23.67 -7.44 6.35
C ASN A 826 -22.90 -8.62 5.74
N ASN A 827 -23.64 -9.56 5.16
CA ASN A 827 -23.10 -10.66 4.38
C ASN A 827 -23.10 -10.29 2.90
N PHE A 828 -21.93 -10.34 2.27
CA PHE A 828 -21.78 -10.08 0.86
C PHE A 828 -20.64 -10.93 0.29
N ARG A 829 -20.39 -10.73 -0.99
CA ARG A 829 -19.20 -11.25 -1.65
C ARG A 829 -18.36 -10.05 -2.07
N PRO A 830 -17.09 -9.94 -1.64
CA PRO A 830 -16.27 -8.80 -2.02
C PRO A 830 -16.16 -8.67 -3.55
N ALA A 831 -16.01 -7.45 -4.06
CA ALA A 831 -15.67 -7.26 -5.47
C ALA A 831 -14.31 -7.90 -5.79
N LEU A 832 -14.09 -8.30 -7.04
CA LEU A 832 -12.83 -8.92 -7.50
C LEU A 832 -12.42 -10.17 -6.69
N SER A 833 -13.40 -10.82 -6.06
CA SER A 833 -13.19 -12.00 -5.25
C SER A 833 -13.63 -13.26 -5.99
N GLY A 834 -12.80 -14.30 -5.98
CA GLY A 834 -13.07 -15.59 -6.60
C GLY A 834 -14.31 -16.29 -5.98
N ASP A 835 -14.72 -17.42 -6.59
CA ASP A 835 -15.99 -18.15 -6.36
C ASP A 835 -16.35 -18.40 -4.88
N ARG A 836 -15.34 -18.43 -4.01
CA ARG A 836 -15.45 -18.87 -2.61
C ARG A 836 -15.05 -17.82 -1.59
N ALA A 837 -15.09 -16.52 -1.90
CA ALA A 837 -14.81 -15.48 -0.91
C ALA A 837 -16.04 -15.08 -0.08
N TYR A 838 -15.90 -15.12 1.25
CA TYR A 838 -16.96 -14.78 2.21
C TYR A 838 -16.59 -13.55 3.05
N THR A 839 -17.58 -12.75 3.46
CA THR A 839 -17.33 -11.57 4.29
C THR A 839 -16.98 -11.94 5.74
N LYS A 840 -15.93 -11.30 6.30
CA LYS A 840 -15.70 -11.23 7.76
C LYS A 840 -16.93 -10.60 8.44
N GLY A 841 -17.41 -11.22 9.50
CA GLY A 841 -18.47 -10.65 10.32
C GLY A 841 -18.05 -9.35 10.99
N ARG A 842 -18.96 -8.76 11.78
CA ARG A 842 -18.67 -7.58 12.59
C ARG A 842 -17.38 -7.77 13.40
N ASP A 843 -16.57 -6.73 13.46
CA ASP A 843 -15.31 -6.74 14.19
C ASP A 843 -15.10 -5.44 14.98
N ALA A 844 -15.31 -5.50 16.29
CA ALA A 844 -14.93 -4.44 17.22
C ALA A 844 -13.47 -4.61 17.65
N LYS A 845 -12.68 -3.57 17.45
CA LYS A 845 -11.25 -3.51 17.73
C LYS A 845 -10.98 -2.39 18.74
N ILE A 846 -10.13 -2.67 19.71
CA ILE A 846 -9.63 -1.68 20.66
C ILE A 846 -8.12 -1.81 20.79
N SER A 847 -7.41 -0.70 20.81
CA SER A 847 -6.01 -0.67 21.25
C SER A 847 -5.77 0.42 22.28
N VAL A 848 -4.86 0.12 23.19
CA VAL A 848 -4.36 1.03 24.21
C VAL A 848 -2.85 1.07 24.08
N THR A 849 -2.32 2.25 23.79
CA THR A 849 -0.89 2.52 23.70
C THR A 849 -0.47 3.38 24.88
N ARG A 850 0.65 3.07 25.52
CA ARG A 850 1.25 3.84 26.60
C ARG A 850 2.68 4.20 26.22
N PHE A 851 2.97 5.50 26.23
CA PHE A 851 4.28 6.10 26.00
C PHE A 851 4.88 6.56 27.34
N PHE A 852 6.08 6.10 27.65
CA PHE A 852 6.83 6.34 28.88
C PHE A 852 7.92 7.38 28.71
#